data_AF-A0A3D2G1E5-F1
#
_entry.id   AF-A0A3D2G1E5-F1
#
_cell.length_a   1.000
_cell.length_b   1.000
_cell.length_c   1.000
_cell.angle_alpha   90.00
_cell.angle_beta   90.00
_cell.angle_gamma   90.00
#
_symmetry.space_group_name_H-M   'P 1'
#
loop_
_entity.id
_entity.type
_entity.pdbx_description
1 polymer ?
#
loop_
_entity_poly.entity_id
_entity_poly.type
_entity_poly.pdbx_seq_one_letter_code
_entity_poly.pdbx_strand_id
1 'polypeptide(L)'
;QAVAVETARVQTEELRTQIAAAEERCAQLEEESKKQMESLENMQKQLEELPGELMGGVTKISLAGGQLAAAQTALTSAQTQLDAAVKTLEEQLASALDAADLHGVITLETLSSLIAAQNLDMPAGYVYDENGNGIIVTVGDAIADGEDLENLVLLDLGIEGLDPIRVCDVADVVRADNAGEIYASLNGNNGLILMFSKQSNYATAKVSDNINAAFEELSAQYPGLTFTALMDQGDYIYLLRDSILSSLLWGALFSVIILFLFLRDWRPTVITLCSIPISLLFALTLMYFTGVSINIMSLSGLSISVGMLVDNSVVVIENTYRLRALGESTVKSAVSGARQVGGAIAASTLTTICVFVPIAFVEGLTRDLFTDMVLTLSYALIASLIVALTLVPALAGKLLAHARPQSETAFTRFMPKYKKSVLWAVNHKAVTLLTAVALLIASGAAVIAKGFTFLPDMEMEQMMVTLTMPEGSSFADTTAAADEAAARMLTVPGVETVGGAIGDSAGSSLSMMTTEGDVSFYVLLESGYKASRVAKEINEKCADMEAAVNADANSLMSSMTQMLTSSGITVRVYSNDLDDLRETADAVADVLRGVDGTENVAAGEEEPTAELHFTVDKKKAAKEQLTVAQVYMQVAKALTGSADLIELSDGGDTYAVSVQTAGKDKITPEYVRSLTFDVTAKDGTVHSVALRDIATVEETESLSSIRRLNQRRYIDVTADIAEGCNVTLVTNAAEEALASFSPSDGTTIGFTGERESIVEALRQLVLMLAVGILLVYLVMVAQFQDLKSPFIVMFTIPLAFTGGFLALLIAGLEINLLSMLGMIMLVGIIVNNGIVLVDYINQLRIGGMDRREAIADAAVTRLRPILMTSITTILGLIVMALGQSEATSLIQPLAVTCIGGLLYATLMTLYIVPVMYDALSKKALYHVDEADLELSEK
;
A
#
# COMPACT_ATOMS: atom_id res chain seq x y z
N GLN A 1 -60.22 0.15 14.04
CA GLN A 1 -60.15 1.02 15.23
C GLN A 1 -60.86 2.35 15.00
N ALA A 2 -60.64 3.07 13.89
CA ALA A 2 -61.40 4.28 13.54
C ALA A 2 -62.93 4.11 13.63
N VAL A 3 -63.48 3.03 13.06
CA VAL A 3 -64.92 2.71 13.17
C VAL A 3 -65.37 2.52 14.62
N ALA A 4 -64.53 1.97 15.50
CA ALA A 4 -64.88 1.76 16.91
C ALA A 4 -64.86 3.08 17.69
N VAL A 5 -63.91 3.97 17.41
CA VAL A 5 -63.81 5.31 18.01
C VAL A 5 -64.94 6.23 17.53
N GLU A 6 -65.29 6.17 16.25
CA GLU A 6 -66.40 6.96 15.69
C GLU A 6 -67.76 6.45 16.18
N THR A 7 -67.92 5.12 16.30
CA THR A 7 -69.09 4.52 16.97
C THR A 7 -69.16 4.96 18.43
N ALA A 8 -68.02 5.00 19.14
CA ALA A 8 -67.96 5.50 20.50
C ALA A 8 -68.31 6.99 20.59
N ARG A 9 -67.82 7.84 19.66
CA ARG A 9 -68.15 9.28 19.61
C ARG A 9 -69.65 9.52 19.44
N VAL A 10 -70.27 8.85 18.46
CA VAL A 10 -71.71 8.96 18.19
C VAL A 10 -72.52 8.50 19.40
N GLN A 11 -72.13 7.38 20.02
CA GLN A 11 -72.78 6.88 21.24
C GLN A 11 -72.57 7.82 22.44
N THR A 12 -71.41 8.47 22.55
CA THR A 12 -71.11 9.43 23.60
C THR A 12 -71.92 10.72 23.45
N GLU A 13 -72.11 11.22 22.22
CA GLU A 13 -73.01 12.35 21.96
C GLU A 13 -74.48 12.00 22.24
N GLU A 14 -74.92 10.81 21.86
CA GLU A 14 -76.26 10.32 22.15
C GLU A 14 -76.48 10.20 23.67
N LEU A 15 -75.49 9.68 24.41
CA LEU A 15 -75.50 9.61 25.87
C LEU A 15 -75.45 10.99 26.53
N ARG A 16 -74.65 11.94 26.04
CA ARG A 16 -74.64 13.33 26.53
C ARG A 16 -76.00 13.99 26.36
N THR A 17 -76.65 13.74 25.23
CA THR A 17 -78.00 14.26 24.96
C THR A 17 -79.03 13.63 25.90
N GLN A 18 -78.91 12.32 26.18
CA GLN A 18 -79.75 11.62 27.16
C GLN A 18 -79.53 12.11 28.59
N ILE A 19 -78.27 12.36 28.99
CA ILE A 19 -77.90 12.94 30.29
C ILE A 19 -78.48 14.34 30.44
N ALA A 20 -78.28 15.23 29.46
CA ALA A 20 -78.83 16.59 29.49
C ALA A 20 -80.37 16.58 29.58
N ALA A 21 -81.04 15.68 28.84
CA ALA A 21 -82.49 15.51 28.92
C ALA A 21 -82.95 14.96 30.28
N ALA A 22 -82.17 14.08 30.91
CA ALA A 22 -82.45 13.55 32.25
C ALA A 22 -82.24 14.63 33.34
N GLU A 23 -81.18 15.43 33.24
CA GLU A 23 -80.91 16.57 34.13
C GLU A 23 -82.00 17.63 34.03
N GLU A 24 -82.42 17.99 32.81
CA GLU A 24 -83.52 18.94 32.60
C GLU A 24 -84.84 18.41 33.20
N ARG A 25 -85.10 17.10 33.06
CA ARG A 25 -86.28 16.45 33.63
C ARG A 25 -86.23 16.38 35.16
N CYS A 26 -85.06 16.15 35.75
CA CYS A 26 -84.86 16.26 37.21
C CYS A 26 -85.13 17.69 37.69
N ALA A 27 -84.58 18.70 37.01
CA ALA A 27 -84.78 20.10 37.37
C ALA A 27 -86.26 20.52 37.30
N GLN A 28 -86.99 20.08 36.26
CA GLN A 28 -88.43 20.33 36.12
C GLN A 28 -89.23 19.68 37.27
N LEU A 29 -88.91 18.43 37.64
CA LEU A 29 -89.57 17.72 38.73
C LEU A 29 -89.26 18.33 40.10
N GLU A 30 -88.03 18.85 40.31
CA GLU A 30 -87.68 19.61 41.51
C GLU A 30 -88.47 20.91 41.63
N GLU A 31 -88.60 21.66 40.53
CA GLU A 31 -89.38 22.91 40.52
C GLU A 31 -90.88 22.66 40.76
N GLU A 32 -91.43 21.59 40.18
CA GLU A 32 -92.83 21.19 40.35
C GLU A 32 -93.10 20.70 41.80
N SER A 33 -92.18 19.92 42.37
CA SER A 33 -92.20 19.52 43.79
C SER A 33 -92.18 20.75 44.70
N LYS A 34 -91.30 21.73 44.44
CA LYS A 34 -91.20 22.97 45.23
C LYS A 34 -92.48 23.79 45.19
N LYS A 35 -93.10 23.96 44.02
CA LYS A 35 -94.41 24.63 43.87
C LYS A 35 -95.52 23.90 44.63
N GLN A 36 -95.53 22.57 44.62
CA GLN A 36 -96.50 21.79 45.40
C GLN A 36 -96.26 21.92 46.91
N MET A 37 -95.01 22.02 47.34
CA MET A 37 -94.64 22.22 48.75
C MET A 37 -95.09 23.60 49.26
N GLU A 38 -94.85 24.68 48.49
CA GLU A 38 -95.34 26.03 48.82
C GLU A 38 -96.87 26.12 48.83
N SER A 39 -97.55 25.40 47.93
CA SER A 39 -99.01 25.25 47.91
C SER A 39 -99.54 24.55 49.17
N LEU A 40 -98.87 23.48 49.62
CA LEU A 40 -99.17 22.78 50.86
C LEU A 40 -98.98 23.67 52.09
N GLU A 41 -97.89 24.45 52.12
CA GLU A 41 -97.59 25.38 53.22
C GLU A 41 -98.61 26.53 53.31
N ASN A 42 -99.05 27.07 52.16
CA ASN A 42 -100.13 28.05 52.09
C ASN A 42 -101.49 27.46 52.49
N MET A 43 -101.78 26.21 52.11
CA MET A 43 -102.99 25.51 52.55
C MET A 43 -102.97 25.18 54.05
N GLN A 44 -101.80 24.86 54.62
CA GLN A 44 -101.63 24.69 56.08
C GLN A 44 -101.90 26.00 56.83
N LYS A 45 -101.37 27.13 56.35
CA LYS A 45 -101.62 28.46 56.93
C LYS A 45 -103.10 28.87 56.85
N GLN A 46 -103.80 28.54 55.76
CA GLN A 46 -105.25 28.81 55.65
C GLN A 46 -106.12 27.95 56.59
N LEU A 47 -105.62 26.80 57.05
CA LEU A 47 -106.34 25.90 57.96
C LEU A 47 -106.28 26.35 59.43
N GLU A 48 -105.35 27.23 59.81
CA GLU A 48 -105.24 27.75 61.19
C GLU A 48 -106.28 28.83 61.54
N GLU A 49 -107.02 29.38 60.55
CA GLU A 49 -107.93 30.53 60.76
C GLU A 49 -109.46 30.25 60.73
N LEU A 50 -109.95 29.01 60.61
CA LEU A 50 -111.40 28.74 60.60
C LEU A 50 -111.80 27.38 61.24
N PRO A 51 -112.75 27.33 62.21
CA PRO A 51 -113.37 26.07 62.61
C PRO A 51 -114.65 25.85 61.79
N GLY A 52 -114.60 25.04 60.74
CA GLY A 52 -115.81 24.70 59.97
C GLY A 52 -115.70 23.62 58.87
N GLU A 53 -114.58 23.46 58.16
CA GLU A 53 -114.50 22.57 56.98
C GLU A 53 -113.27 21.64 57.01
N LEU A 54 -113.24 20.68 57.94
CA LEU A 54 -112.08 19.80 58.16
C LEU A 54 -111.96 18.61 57.18
N MET A 55 -113.03 18.16 56.49
CA MET A 55 -112.95 16.98 55.60
C MET A 55 -112.43 17.27 54.18
N GLY A 56 -112.65 18.48 53.65
CA GLY A 56 -112.21 18.87 52.30
C GLY A 56 -110.71 19.20 52.21
N GLY A 57 -110.13 19.74 53.29
CA GLY A 57 -108.70 20.04 53.36
C GLY A 57 -107.82 18.79 53.49
N VAL A 58 -108.24 17.82 54.33
CA VAL A 58 -107.49 16.58 54.57
C VAL A 58 -107.40 15.70 53.32
N THR A 59 -108.46 15.64 52.50
CA THR A 59 -108.45 14.88 51.23
C THR A 59 -107.55 15.52 50.17
N LYS A 60 -107.48 16.85 50.09
CA LYS A 60 -106.55 17.56 49.20
C LYS A 60 -105.09 17.41 49.63
N ILE A 61 -104.81 17.45 50.93
CA ILE A 61 -103.45 17.22 51.48
C ILE A 61 -103.00 15.78 51.22
N SER A 62 -103.89 14.79 51.35
CA SER A 62 -103.57 13.40 51.03
C SER A 62 -103.29 13.18 49.53
N LEU A 63 -104.02 13.87 48.64
CA LEU A 63 -103.77 13.85 47.19
C LEU A 63 -102.42 14.53 46.85
N ALA A 64 -102.12 15.66 47.46
CA ALA A 64 -100.83 16.35 47.30
C ALA A 64 -99.67 15.51 47.85
N GLY A 65 -99.84 14.83 48.99
CA GLY A 65 -98.86 13.89 49.52
C GLY A 65 -98.62 12.67 48.61
N GLY A 66 -99.67 12.18 47.95
CA GLY A 66 -99.54 11.13 46.93
C GLY A 66 -98.80 11.59 45.66
N GLN A 67 -98.99 12.84 45.25
CA GLN A 67 -98.27 13.43 44.11
C GLN A 67 -96.80 13.69 44.43
N LEU A 68 -96.47 14.14 45.64
CA LEU A 68 -95.09 14.29 46.12
C LEU A 68 -94.35 12.95 46.20
N ALA A 69 -95.00 11.88 46.69
CA ALA A 69 -94.40 10.55 46.70
C ALA A 69 -94.13 10.01 45.28
N ALA A 70 -95.03 10.29 44.33
CA ALA A 70 -94.83 9.94 42.92
C ALA A 70 -93.68 10.74 42.29
N ALA A 71 -93.59 12.05 42.57
CA ALA A 71 -92.50 12.91 42.12
C ALA A 71 -91.14 12.46 42.69
N GLN A 72 -91.08 12.09 43.98
CA GLN A 72 -89.86 11.61 44.62
C GLN A 72 -89.41 10.24 44.07
N THR A 73 -90.35 9.37 43.73
CA THR A 73 -90.05 8.09 43.06
C THR A 73 -89.52 8.34 41.65
N ALA A 74 -90.09 9.29 40.91
CA ALA A 74 -89.62 9.68 39.58
C ALA A 74 -88.21 10.30 39.63
N LEU A 75 -87.92 11.13 40.64
CA LEU A 75 -86.60 11.74 40.87
C LEU A 75 -85.54 10.69 41.20
N THR A 76 -85.88 9.72 42.06
CA THR A 76 -84.97 8.60 42.40
C THR A 76 -84.69 7.71 41.18
N SER A 77 -85.71 7.45 40.35
CA SER A 77 -85.55 6.72 39.09
C SER A 77 -84.67 7.48 38.10
N ALA A 78 -84.83 8.81 38.00
CA ALA A 78 -84.05 9.65 37.11
C ALA A 78 -82.58 9.75 37.58
N GLN A 79 -82.34 9.87 38.89
CA GLN A 79 -80.99 9.79 39.48
C GLN A 79 -80.32 8.44 39.18
N THR A 80 -81.04 7.33 39.33
CA THR A 80 -80.49 6.00 39.04
C THR A 80 -80.13 5.85 37.55
N GLN A 81 -80.93 6.43 36.65
CA GLN A 81 -80.63 6.46 35.22
C GLN A 81 -79.43 7.35 34.88
N LEU A 82 -79.31 8.49 35.56
CA LEU A 82 -78.17 9.39 35.43
C LEU A 82 -76.87 8.71 35.88
N ASP A 83 -76.86 8.07 37.06
CA ASP A 83 -75.71 7.35 37.59
C ASP A 83 -75.28 6.20 36.67
N ALA A 84 -76.24 5.46 36.09
CA ALA A 84 -75.95 4.41 35.12
C ALA A 84 -75.37 4.96 33.80
N ALA A 85 -75.88 6.10 33.32
CA ALA A 85 -75.38 6.76 32.12
C ALA A 85 -73.96 7.32 32.32
N VAL A 86 -73.69 7.94 33.49
CA VAL A 86 -72.36 8.44 33.87
C VAL A 86 -71.35 7.30 33.96
N LYS A 87 -71.71 6.19 34.61
CA LYS A 87 -70.82 5.03 34.70
C LYS A 87 -70.49 4.43 33.32
N THR A 88 -71.48 4.37 32.43
CA THR A 88 -71.27 3.89 31.05
C THR A 88 -70.34 4.83 30.27
N LEU A 89 -70.47 6.15 30.49
CA LEU A 89 -69.58 7.16 29.91
C LEU A 89 -68.13 7.00 30.40
N GLU A 90 -67.93 6.75 31.70
CA GLU A 90 -66.59 6.51 32.29
C GLU A 90 -65.93 5.25 31.72
N GLU A 91 -66.67 4.14 31.60
CA GLU A 91 -66.17 2.89 31.01
C GLU A 91 -65.82 3.07 29.52
N GLN A 92 -66.63 3.83 28.76
CA GLN A 92 -66.34 4.16 27.36
C GLN A 92 -65.15 5.10 27.21
N LEU A 93 -64.97 6.07 28.10
CA LEU A 93 -63.84 6.98 28.11
C LEU A 93 -62.53 6.25 28.43
N ALA A 94 -62.55 5.31 29.37
CA ALA A 94 -61.41 4.44 29.66
C ALA A 94 -61.04 3.55 28.45
N SER A 95 -62.04 2.95 27.78
CA SER A 95 -61.83 2.16 26.56
C SER A 95 -61.31 3.00 25.38
N ALA A 96 -61.78 4.24 25.24
CA ALA A 96 -61.29 5.16 24.22
C ALA A 96 -59.85 5.64 24.49
N LEU A 97 -59.48 5.86 25.76
CA LEU A 97 -58.10 6.16 26.17
C LEU A 97 -57.17 4.98 25.88
N ASP A 98 -57.59 3.76 26.19
CA ASP A 98 -56.82 2.53 25.91
C ASP A 98 -56.68 2.29 24.39
N ALA A 99 -57.74 2.59 23.61
CA ALA A 99 -57.70 2.55 22.15
C ALA A 99 -56.89 3.69 21.50
N ALA A 100 -56.62 4.77 22.25
CA ALA A 100 -55.78 5.90 21.84
C ALA A 100 -54.32 5.75 22.30
N ASP A 101 -53.98 4.68 23.02
CA ASP A 101 -52.60 4.39 23.39
C ASP A 101 -51.79 3.94 22.16
N LEU A 102 -50.95 4.86 21.67
CA LEU A 102 -50.13 4.67 20.48
C LEU A 102 -48.78 4.01 20.80
N HIS A 103 -48.44 3.76 22.08
CA HIS A 103 -47.15 3.17 22.46
C HIS A 103 -46.92 1.77 21.86
N GLY A 104 -47.99 1.04 21.55
CA GLY A 104 -47.91 -0.26 20.87
C GLY A 104 -47.92 -0.20 19.33
N VAL A 105 -48.28 0.94 18.74
CA VAL A 105 -48.50 1.08 17.29
C VAL A 105 -47.30 1.77 16.60
N ILE A 106 -46.78 2.84 17.22
CA ILE A 106 -45.63 3.58 16.70
C ILE A 106 -44.38 3.08 17.44
N THR A 107 -43.77 2.03 16.88
CA THR A 107 -42.48 1.51 17.34
C THR A 107 -41.34 2.06 16.49
N LEU A 108 -40.08 1.99 16.95
CA LEU A 108 -38.90 2.35 16.14
C LEU A 108 -38.89 1.68 14.76
N GLU A 109 -39.26 0.40 14.71
CA GLU A 109 -39.32 -0.37 13.46
C GLU A 109 -40.43 0.14 12.55
N THR A 110 -41.60 0.41 13.12
CA THR A 110 -42.71 1.01 12.37
C THR A 110 -42.31 2.38 11.82
N LEU A 111 -41.66 3.21 12.63
CA LEU A 111 -41.18 4.54 12.24
C LEU A 111 -40.16 4.46 11.09
N SER A 112 -39.10 3.66 11.24
CA SER A 112 -38.09 3.48 10.18
C SER A 112 -38.70 2.89 8.91
N SER A 113 -39.54 1.85 9.01
CA SER A 113 -40.19 1.26 7.84
C SER A 113 -41.12 2.24 7.10
N LEU A 114 -41.81 3.13 7.83
CA LEU A 114 -42.66 4.16 7.24
C LEU A 114 -41.84 5.24 6.57
N ILE A 115 -40.77 5.73 7.21
CA ILE A 115 -39.86 6.71 6.59
C ILE A 115 -39.24 6.13 5.32
N ALA A 116 -38.79 4.86 5.36
CA ALA A 116 -38.21 4.18 4.20
C ALA A 116 -39.23 3.98 3.07
N ALA A 117 -40.48 3.62 3.40
CA ALA A 117 -41.53 3.43 2.42
C ALA A 117 -42.01 4.73 1.77
N GLN A 118 -41.92 5.85 2.49
CA GLN A 118 -42.30 7.18 2.00
C GLN A 118 -41.17 7.86 1.23
N ASN A 119 -39.91 7.52 1.51
CA ASN A 119 -38.74 8.02 0.77
C ASN A 119 -38.52 7.23 -0.54
N LEU A 120 -39.49 7.29 -1.46
CA LEU A 120 -39.47 6.57 -2.73
C LEU A 120 -39.67 7.53 -3.91
N ASP A 121 -38.67 7.63 -4.79
CA ASP A 121 -38.79 8.26 -6.11
C ASP A 121 -38.27 7.28 -7.17
N MET A 122 -39.20 6.65 -7.90
CA MET A 122 -38.83 5.65 -8.91
C MET A 122 -39.60 5.80 -10.23
N PRO A 123 -38.94 5.57 -11.39
CA PRO A 123 -39.62 5.51 -12.68
C PRO A 123 -40.48 4.24 -12.79
N ALA A 124 -41.79 4.43 -12.98
CA ALA A 124 -42.78 3.37 -13.17
C ALA A 124 -42.93 2.91 -14.63
N GLY A 125 -42.30 3.59 -15.58
CA GLY A 125 -42.24 3.20 -16.99
C GLY A 125 -42.48 4.36 -17.95
N TYR A 126 -42.85 4.05 -19.19
CA TYR A 126 -43.15 5.05 -20.23
C TYR A 126 -44.59 4.89 -20.73
N VAL A 127 -45.29 6.01 -20.88
CA VAL A 127 -46.56 6.10 -21.61
C VAL A 127 -46.31 6.85 -22.91
N TYR A 128 -46.85 6.37 -24.01
CA TYR A 128 -46.64 6.99 -25.32
C TYR A 128 -47.79 7.93 -25.66
N ASP A 129 -47.48 9.14 -26.12
CA ASP A 129 -48.48 10.07 -26.64
C ASP A 129 -49.04 9.60 -28.00
N GLU A 130 -50.08 10.29 -28.51
CA GLU A 130 -50.68 9.97 -29.82
C GLU A 130 -49.70 10.11 -31.00
N ASN A 131 -48.55 10.77 -30.80
CA ASN A 131 -47.48 10.94 -31.80
C ASN A 131 -46.35 9.91 -31.63
N GLY A 132 -46.44 9.00 -30.66
CA GLY A 132 -45.45 7.97 -30.38
C GLY A 132 -44.25 8.43 -29.53
N ASN A 133 -44.30 9.61 -28.90
CA ASN A 133 -43.27 10.07 -27.97
C ASN A 133 -43.48 9.43 -26.59
N GLY A 134 -42.45 8.77 -26.05
CA GLY A 134 -42.50 8.19 -24.71
C GLY A 134 -42.34 9.26 -23.62
N ILE A 135 -43.35 9.39 -22.77
CA ILE A 135 -43.37 10.19 -21.55
C ILE A 135 -43.03 9.25 -20.39
N ILE A 136 -41.94 9.53 -19.67
CA ILE A 136 -41.60 8.78 -18.46
C ILE A 136 -42.61 9.10 -17.37
N VAL A 137 -43.10 8.06 -16.70
CA VAL A 137 -43.96 8.17 -15.52
C VAL A 137 -43.11 7.84 -14.31
N THR A 138 -42.89 8.80 -13.43
CA THR A 138 -42.27 8.61 -12.11
C THR A 138 -43.36 8.58 -11.05
N VAL A 139 -43.12 7.86 -9.96
CA VAL A 139 -44.07 7.71 -8.85
C VAL A 139 -43.33 7.91 -7.53
N GLY A 140 -43.92 8.77 -6.69
CA GLY A 140 -43.39 9.15 -5.40
C GLY A 140 -42.48 10.38 -5.48
N ASP A 141 -42.17 10.94 -4.31
CA ASP A 141 -41.29 12.07 -4.12
C ASP A 141 -40.31 11.69 -3.00
N ALA A 142 -39.01 11.81 -3.24
CA ALA A 142 -38.00 11.59 -2.20
C ALA A 142 -38.05 12.73 -1.17
N ILE A 143 -37.67 12.42 0.07
CA ILE A 143 -37.63 13.43 1.14
C ILE A 143 -36.46 14.39 0.86
N ALA A 144 -36.75 15.68 0.72
CA ALA A 144 -35.78 16.65 0.19
C ALA A 144 -34.87 17.25 1.27
N ASP A 145 -35.37 17.50 2.47
CA ASP A 145 -34.61 18.10 3.56
C ASP A 145 -35.11 17.63 4.94
N GLY A 146 -34.45 18.11 6.00
CA GLY A 146 -34.84 17.79 7.37
C GLY A 146 -36.21 18.32 7.78
N GLU A 147 -36.68 19.42 7.18
CA GLU A 147 -37.98 20.02 7.50
C GLU A 147 -39.13 19.19 6.86
N ASP A 148 -38.91 18.65 5.67
CA ASP A 148 -39.78 17.66 5.04
C ASP A 148 -39.84 16.36 5.85
N LEU A 149 -38.69 15.92 6.41
CA LEU A 149 -38.64 14.75 7.30
C LEU A 149 -39.43 14.98 8.60
N GLU A 150 -39.31 16.16 9.21
CA GLU A 150 -40.08 16.53 10.41
C GLU A 150 -41.59 16.55 10.16
N ASN A 151 -42.00 17.07 9.01
CA ASN A 151 -43.41 17.20 8.63
C ASN A 151 -43.99 15.94 7.98
N LEU A 152 -43.20 14.89 7.81
CA LEU A 152 -43.62 13.64 7.19
C LEU A 152 -44.80 13.03 7.96
N VAL A 153 -45.91 12.79 7.26
CA VAL A 153 -47.10 12.17 7.83
C VAL A 153 -46.88 10.67 7.97
N LEU A 154 -46.91 10.18 9.21
CA LEU A 154 -46.73 8.77 9.55
C LEU A 154 -48.06 8.01 9.51
N LEU A 155 -49.08 8.59 10.12
CA LEU A 155 -50.37 7.92 10.28
C LEU A 155 -51.50 8.96 10.32
N ASP A 156 -52.52 8.75 9.50
CA ASP A 156 -53.81 9.44 9.64
C ASP A 156 -54.83 8.45 10.24
N LEU A 157 -55.35 8.79 11.42
CA LEU A 157 -56.35 7.97 12.11
C LEU A 157 -57.77 8.16 11.53
N GLY A 158 -57.96 9.13 10.62
CA GLY A 158 -59.25 9.42 9.98
C GLY A 158 -60.30 9.95 10.95
N ILE A 159 -59.88 10.51 12.08
CA ILE A 159 -60.76 11.03 13.14
C ILE A 159 -61.01 12.52 12.85
N GLU A 160 -62.26 12.90 12.58
CA GLU A 160 -62.65 14.30 12.38
C GLU A 160 -62.19 15.19 13.56
N GLY A 161 -61.29 16.14 13.26
CA GLY A 161 -60.76 17.12 14.22
C GLY A 161 -59.41 16.74 14.84
N LEU A 162 -58.82 15.59 14.47
CA LEU A 162 -57.46 15.22 14.82
C LEU A 162 -56.57 15.36 13.59
N ASP A 163 -55.51 16.17 13.68
CA ASP A 163 -54.54 16.30 12.60
C ASP A 163 -53.75 14.99 12.42
N PRO A 164 -53.29 14.67 11.20
CA PRO A 164 -52.45 13.50 10.96
C PRO A 164 -51.18 13.54 11.81
N ILE A 165 -50.76 12.38 12.31
CA ILE A 165 -49.56 12.24 13.13
C ILE A 165 -48.34 12.36 12.23
N ARG A 166 -47.46 13.30 12.55
CA ARG A 166 -46.19 13.55 11.84
C ARG A 166 -45.00 13.06 12.64
N VAL A 167 -43.83 13.01 12.00
CA VAL A 167 -42.56 12.65 12.67
C VAL A 167 -42.28 13.58 13.84
N CYS A 168 -42.48 14.89 13.69
CA CYS A 168 -42.29 15.88 14.77
C CYS A 168 -43.17 15.63 16.01
N ASP A 169 -44.27 14.88 15.87
CA ASP A 169 -45.16 14.57 16.98
C ASP A 169 -44.66 13.37 17.82
N VAL A 170 -43.71 12.59 17.29
CA VAL A 170 -43.22 11.34 17.90
C VAL A 170 -41.69 11.26 18.09
N ALA A 171 -40.92 12.07 17.35
CA ALA A 171 -39.46 12.07 17.40
C ALA A 171 -38.88 13.46 17.08
N ASP A 172 -37.73 13.77 17.69
CA ASP A 172 -36.93 14.94 17.35
C ASP A 172 -35.99 14.59 16.18
N VAL A 173 -36.01 15.40 15.12
CA VAL A 173 -35.07 15.28 14.01
C VAL A 173 -33.88 16.19 14.29
N VAL A 174 -32.70 15.60 14.46
CA VAL A 174 -31.46 16.35 14.72
C VAL A 174 -30.38 15.95 13.75
N ARG A 175 -29.61 16.94 13.28
CA ARG A 175 -28.40 16.69 12.50
C ARG A 175 -27.28 16.32 13.47
N ALA A 176 -26.82 15.09 13.41
CA ALA A 176 -25.66 14.63 14.17
C ALA A 176 -24.35 15.13 13.53
N ASP A 177 -23.38 15.50 14.36
CA ASP A 177 -22.01 15.85 13.95
C ASP A 177 -21.07 14.71 14.38
N ASN A 178 -20.48 14.03 13.41
CA ASN A 178 -19.53 12.94 13.63
C ASN A 178 -18.06 13.40 13.52
N ALA A 179 -17.78 14.71 13.43
CA ALA A 179 -16.41 15.22 13.34
C ALA A 179 -15.54 14.81 14.54
N GLY A 180 -16.16 14.52 15.70
CA GLY A 180 -15.47 14.01 16.89
C GLY A 180 -15.10 12.53 16.86
N GLU A 181 -15.51 11.78 15.83
CA GLU A 181 -15.17 10.35 15.64
C GLU A 181 -14.00 10.16 14.68
N ILE A 182 -13.55 11.23 14.01
CA ILE A 182 -12.49 11.22 13.02
C ILE A 182 -11.34 12.08 13.52
N TYR A 183 -10.12 11.54 13.51
CA TYR A 183 -8.92 12.31 13.81
C TYR A 183 -8.03 12.39 12.58
N ALA A 184 -7.86 13.61 12.09
CA ALA A 184 -6.87 13.97 11.10
C ALA A 184 -6.29 15.34 11.46
N SER A 185 -4.97 15.40 11.60
CA SER A 185 -4.24 16.60 12.03
C SER A 185 -3.13 16.91 11.05
N LEU A 186 -2.94 18.19 10.73
CA LEU A 186 -1.86 18.71 9.90
C LEU A 186 -1.21 19.89 10.63
N ASN A 187 0.05 19.73 11.01
CA ASN A 187 0.82 20.72 11.75
C ASN A 187 0.11 21.22 13.02
N GLY A 188 -0.61 20.33 13.70
CA GLY A 188 -1.39 20.64 14.92
C GLY A 188 -2.73 21.34 14.66
N ASN A 189 -3.20 21.40 13.41
CA ASN A 189 -4.53 21.89 13.06
C ASN A 189 -5.40 20.73 12.54
N ASN A 190 -6.68 20.73 12.89
CA ASN A 190 -7.63 19.76 12.35
C ASN A 190 -7.69 19.88 10.82
N GLY A 191 -7.59 18.75 10.14
CA GLY A 191 -7.54 18.67 8.68
C GLY A 191 -8.36 17.50 8.13
N LEU A 192 -8.33 17.37 6.81
CA LEU A 192 -8.89 16.22 6.10
C LEU A 192 -7.78 15.57 5.28
N ILE A 193 -7.67 14.26 5.35
CA ILE A 193 -6.73 13.50 4.51
C ILE A 193 -7.46 13.05 3.25
N LEU A 194 -6.91 13.40 2.09
CA LEU A 194 -7.39 12.95 0.80
C LEU A 194 -6.38 11.99 0.19
N MET A 195 -6.85 10.80 -0.19
CA MET A 195 -6.02 9.79 -0.85
C MET A 195 -6.42 9.64 -2.31
N PHE A 196 -5.44 9.74 -3.20
CA PHE A 196 -5.65 9.59 -4.64
C PHE A 196 -4.94 8.35 -5.15
N SER A 197 -5.69 7.46 -5.81
CA SER A 197 -5.14 6.30 -6.51
C SER A 197 -5.18 6.50 -8.01
N LYS A 198 -4.02 6.36 -8.67
CA LYS A 198 -3.94 6.44 -10.13
C LYS A 198 -4.46 5.17 -10.79
N GLN A 199 -5.02 5.31 -11.99
CA GLN A 199 -5.26 4.16 -12.86
C GLN A 199 -3.94 3.60 -13.43
N SER A 200 -3.86 2.30 -13.68
CA SER A 200 -2.61 1.60 -14.04
C SER A 200 -1.91 2.17 -15.28
N ASN A 201 -2.67 2.66 -16.27
CA ASN A 201 -2.13 3.11 -17.57
C ASN A 201 -1.72 4.60 -17.63
N TYR A 202 -1.86 5.35 -16.53
CA TYR A 202 -1.50 6.76 -16.48
C TYR A 202 -0.12 6.96 -15.84
N ALA A 203 0.60 7.95 -16.37
CA ALA A 203 1.89 8.38 -15.84
C ALA A 203 1.69 9.10 -14.49
N THR A 204 2.33 8.59 -13.43
CA THR A 204 2.17 9.08 -12.06
C THR A 204 2.47 10.58 -11.94
N ALA A 205 3.60 11.05 -12.48
CA ALA A 205 4.00 12.45 -12.41
C ALA A 205 2.96 13.40 -13.02
N LYS A 206 2.37 13.03 -14.16
CA LYS A 206 1.33 13.86 -14.79
C LYS A 206 0.02 13.87 -14.00
N VAL A 207 -0.31 12.77 -13.32
CA VAL A 207 -1.48 12.71 -12.45
C VAL A 207 -1.28 13.61 -11.23
N SER A 208 -0.11 13.57 -10.61
CA SER A 208 0.29 14.48 -9.53
C SER A 208 0.23 15.95 -9.97
N ASP A 209 0.84 16.31 -11.12
CA ASP A 209 0.78 17.68 -11.65
C ASP A 209 -0.67 18.18 -11.83
N ASN A 210 -1.55 17.33 -12.36
CA ASN A 210 -2.95 17.68 -12.56
C ASN A 210 -3.71 17.88 -11.23
N ILE A 211 -3.40 17.07 -10.21
CA ILE A 211 -4.00 17.18 -8.88
C ILE A 211 -3.51 18.46 -8.20
N ASN A 212 -2.19 18.71 -8.21
CA ASN A 212 -1.60 19.92 -7.63
C ASN A 212 -2.13 21.19 -8.32
N ALA A 213 -2.25 21.20 -9.65
CA ALA A 213 -2.86 22.31 -10.38
C ALA A 213 -4.34 22.54 -10.00
N ALA A 214 -5.12 21.47 -9.80
CA ALA A 214 -6.49 21.59 -9.35
C ALA A 214 -6.58 22.14 -7.91
N PHE A 215 -5.68 21.73 -7.01
CA PHE A 215 -5.62 22.28 -5.65
C PHE A 215 -5.16 23.73 -5.60
N GLU A 216 -4.22 24.14 -6.45
CA GLU A 216 -3.85 25.55 -6.60
C GLU A 216 -5.05 26.38 -7.08
N GLU A 217 -5.81 25.88 -8.06
CA GLU A 217 -7.03 26.53 -8.54
C GLU A 217 -8.09 26.64 -7.43
N LEU A 218 -8.31 25.58 -6.66
CA LEU A 218 -9.25 25.57 -5.53
C LEU A 218 -8.82 26.52 -4.40
N SER A 219 -7.54 26.53 -4.05
CA SER A 219 -7.00 27.44 -3.02
C SER A 219 -7.13 28.91 -3.46
N ALA A 220 -6.99 29.19 -4.76
CA ALA A 220 -7.23 30.52 -5.31
C ALA A 220 -8.71 30.93 -5.31
N GLN A 221 -9.64 29.98 -5.53
CA GLN A 221 -11.08 30.23 -5.51
C GLN A 221 -11.64 30.40 -4.08
N TYR A 222 -11.10 29.65 -3.11
CA TYR A 222 -11.61 29.60 -1.74
C TYR A 222 -10.54 30.05 -0.72
N PRO A 223 -10.47 31.35 -0.38
CA PRO A 223 -9.49 31.86 0.57
C PRO A 223 -9.72 31.24 1.96
N GLY A 224 -8.67 30.59 2.50
CA GLY A 224 -8.70 29.85 3.77
C GLY A 224 -8.48 28.34 3.63
N LEU A 225 -8.57 27.79 2.41
CA LEU A 225 -8.20 26.40 2.11
C LEU A 225 -6.71 26.27 1.80
N THR A 226 -6.01 25.46 2.60
CA THR A 226 -4.60 25.10 2.40
C THR A 226 -4.49 23.61 2.12
N PHE A 227 -3.81 23.26 1.04
CA PHE A 227 -3.51 21.87 0.69
C PHE A 227 -2.01 21.63 0.88
N THR A 228 -1.66 20.50 1.50
CA THR A 228 -0.28 20.07 1.68
C THR A 228 -0.18 18.61 1.29
N ALA A 229 0.70 18.31 0.35
CA ALA A 229 0.94 16.95 -0.08
C ALA A 229 1.80 16.23 0.98
N LEU A 230 1.23 15.24 1.67
CA LEU A 230 1.97 14.42 2.64
C LEU A 230 2.80 13.33 1.95
N MET A 231 2.32 12.83 0.81
CA MET A 231 3.03 11.83 0.00
C MET A 231 2.72 12.07 -1.48
N ASP A 232 3.72 12.51 -2.25
CA ASP A 232 3.61 12.68 -3.71
C ASP A 232 4.70 11.88 -4.46
N GLN A 233 4.29 10.82 -5.14
CA GLN A 233 5.19 10.01 -5.97
C GLN A 233 5.65 10.74 -7.25
N GLY A 234 4.93 11.76 -7.70
CA GLY A 234 5.25 12.56 -8.87
C GLY A 234 6.53 13.38 -8.68
N ASP A 235 6.63 14.10 -7.56
CA ASP A 235 7.82 14.86 -7.18
C ASP A 235 9.05 13.95 -7.06
N TYR A 236 8.86 12.78 -6.46
CA TYR A 236 9.90 11.76 -6.39
C TYR A 236 10.37 11.33 -7.79
N ILE A 237 9.45 11.08 -8.74
CA ILE A 237 9.81 10.73 -10.12
C ILE A 237 10.61 11.86 -10.80
N TYR A 238 10.29 13.12 -10.53
CA TYR A 238 11.05 14.25 -11.07
C TYR A 238 12.44 14.38 -10.46
N LEU A 239 12.55 14.22 -9.14
CA LEU A 239 13.83 14.17 -8.43
C LEU A 239 14.71 13.03 -8.95
N LEU A 240 14.13 11.83 -9.13
CA LEU A 240 14.77 10.67 -9.74
C LEU A 240 15.27 10.97 -11.14
N ARG A 241 14.39 11.50 -12.00
CA ARG A 241 14.69 11.87 -13.39
C ARG A 241 15.88 12.84 -13.43
N ASP A 242 15.82 13.91 -12.66
CA ASP A 242 16.81 14.99 -12.69
C ASP A 242 18.15 14.53 -12.11
N SER A 243 18.11 13.73 -11.04
CA SER A 243 19.31 13.10 -10.47
C SER A 243 20.01 12.17 -11.46
N ILE A 244 19.25 11.31 -12.14
CA ILE A 244 19.83 10.36 -13.09
C ILE A 244 20.30 11.08 -14.35
N LEU A 245 19.55 12.06 -14.86
CA LEU A 245 19.95 12.86 -16.02
C LEU A 245 21.21 13.69 -15.72
N SER A 246 21.29 14.29 -14.53
CA SER A 246 22.50 14.97 -14.05
C SER A 246 23.68 14.00 -13.97
N SER A 247 23.48 12.82 -13.39
CA SER A 247 24.50 11.77 -13.29
C SER A 247 24.98 11.29 -14.65
N LEU A 248 24.07 11.10 -15.60
CA LEU A 248 24.33 10.77 -17.00
C LEU A 248 25.20 11.84 -17.67
N LEU A 249 24.87 13.12 -17.47
CA LEU A 249 25.62 14.25 -18.03
C LEU A 249 27.02 14.38 -17.43
N TRP A 250 27.14 14.24 -16.10
CA TRP A 250 28.45 14.23 -15.43
C TRP A 250 29.29 13.04 -15.86
N GLY A 251 28.70 11.85 -15.96
CA GLY A 251 29.37 10.65 -16.47
C GLY A 251 29.86 10.81 -17.91
N ALA A 252 29.03 11.40 -18.78
CA ALA A 252 29.43 11.75 -20.15
C ALA A 252 30.56 12.79 -20.16
N LEU A 253 30.47 13.83 -19.32
CA LEU A 253 31.49 14.87 -19.21
C LEU A 253 32.83 14.28 -18.74
N PHE A 254 32.86 13.47 -17.69
CA PHE A 254 34.07 12.82 -17.21
C PHE A 254 34.65 11.87 -18.26
N SER A 255 33.79 11.15 -18.99
CA SER A 255 34.20 10.30 -20.11
C SER A 255 34.90 11.09 -21.22
N VAL A 256 34.41 12.30 -21.52
CA VAL A 256 35.01 13.18 -22.53
C VAL A 256 36.33 13.77 -22.03
N ILE A 257 36.41 14.18 -20.76
CA ILE A 257 37.63 14.73 -20.15
C ILE A 257 38.75 13.68 -20.19
N ILE A 258 38.46 12.44 -19.79
CA ILE A 258 39.48 11.38 -19.78
C ILE A 258 39.89 11.00 -21.19
N LEU A 259 38.94 10.93 -22.13
CA LEU A 259 39.23 10.67 -23.53
C LEU A 259 40.15 11.74 -24.12
N PHE A 260 39.86 13.01 -23.85
CA PHE A 260 40.71 14.13 -24.26
C PHE A 260 42.12 14.03 -23.65
N LEU A 261 42.23 13.63 -22.37
CA LEU A 261 43.52 13.48 -21.70
C LEU A 261 44.39 12.39 -22.32
N PHE A 262 43.80 11.26 -22.72
CA PHE A 262 44.55 10.16 -23.34
C PHE A 262 44.82 10.36 -24.83
N LEU A 263 43.86 10.89 -25.61
CA LEU A 263 44.04 11.12 -27.04
C LEU A 263 44.82 12.40 -27.34
N ARG A 264 44.77 13.39 -26.43
CA ARG A 264 45.48 14.69 -26.50
C ARG A 264 45.29 15.42 -27.85
N ASP A 265 44.19 15.12 -28.53
CA ASP A 265 43.77 15.69 -29.79
C ASP A 265 42.26 15.93 -29.72
N TRP A 266 41.85 17.17 -30.00
CA TRP A 266 40.46 17.58 -29.89
C TRP A 266 39.59 16.94 -30.98
N ARG A 267 40.15 16.57 -32.14
CA ARG A 267 39.35 16.04 -33.26
C ARG A 267 38.84 14.62 -32.99
N PRO A 268 39.68 13.63 -32.59
CA PRO A 268 39.20 12.34 -32.11
C PRO A 268 38.17 12.46 -30.98
N THR A 269 38.40 13.38 -30.04
CA THR A 269 37.51 13.60 -28.89
C THR A 269 36.12 14.08 -29.33
N VAL A 270 36.05 15.03 -30.26
CA VAL A 270 34.75 15.53 -30.80
C VAL A 270 33.99 14.45 -31.55
N ILE A 271 34.67 13.58 -32.31
CA ILE A 271 34.01 12.48 -33.03
C ILE A 271 33.32 11.54 -32.03
N THR A 272 34.03 11.15 -30.97
CA THR A 272 33.48 10.30 -29.92
C THR A 272 32.38 11.02 -29.12
N LEU A 273 32.53 12.31 -28.85
CA LEU A 273 31.49 13.12 -28.21
C LEU A 273 30.20 13.13 -29.04
N CYS A 274 30.28 13.24 -30.36
CA CYS A 274 29.10 13.16 -31.22
C CYS A 274 28.45 11.77 -31.23
N SER A 275 29.21 10.69 -30.97
CA SER A 275 28.63 9.34 -30.94
C SER A 275 27.70 9.09 -29.74
N ILE A 276 27.97 9.69 -28.57
CA ILE A 276 27.17 9.42 -27.35
C ILE A 276 25.70 9.83 -27.53
N PRO A 277 25.36 11.08 -27.90
CA PRO A 277 23.95 11.50 -28.03
C PRO A 277 23.22 10.75 -29.14
N ILE A 278 23.91 10.43 -30.24
CA ILE A 278 23.31 9.72 -31.37
C ILE A 278 22.98 8.27 -31.00
N SER A 279 23.88 7.59 -30.29
CA SER A 279 23.61 6.25 -29.78
C SER A 279 22.48 6.24 -28.74
N LEU A 280 22.44 7.24 -27.84
CA LEU A 280 21.35 7.38 -26.87
C LEU A 280 20.00 7.64 -27.56
N LEU A 281 19.93 8.53 -28.54
CA LEU A 281 18.69 8.83 -29.28
C LEU A 281 18.19 7.59 -30.03
N PHE A 282 19.11 6.82 -30.62
CA PHE A 282 18.77 5.55 -31.24
C PHE A 282 18.21 4.55 -30.23
N ALA A 283 18.81 4.43 -29.04
CA ALA A 283 18.32 3.56 -27.97
C ALA A 283 16.93 3.99 -27.48
N LEU A 284 16.70 5.30 -27.27
CA LEU A 284 15.39 5.86 -26.92
C LEU A 284 14.34 5.58 -28.00
N THR A 285 14.73 5.60 -29.27
CA THR A 285 13.84 5.25 -30.39
C THR A 285 13.42 3.78 -30.33
N LEU A 286 14.34 2.87 -29.97
CA LEU A 286 14.01 1.46 -29.77
C LEU A 286 13.09 1.25 -28.56
N MET A 287 13.30 1.99 -27.47
CA MET A 287 12.42 1.97 -26.30
C MET A 287 10.99 2.35 -26.67
N TYR A 288 10.82 3.42 -27.47
CA TYR A 288 9.51 3.86 -27.94
C TYR A 288 8.76 2.77 -28.72
N PHE A 289 9.43 2.04 -29.60
CA PHE A 289 8.80 0.96 -30.38
C PHE A 289 8.53 -0.32 -29.57
N THR A 290 9.21 -0.50 -28.44
CA THR A 290 9.10 -1.71 -27.61
C THR A 290 8.22 -1.50 -26.38
N GLY A 291 7.74 -0.26 -26.14
CA GLY A 291 6.89 0.08 -25.01
C GLY A 291 7.63 0.17 -23.67
N VAL A 292 8.97 0.20 -23.69
CA VAL A 292 9.77 0.34 -22.47
C VAL A 292 9.62 1.76 -21.95
N SER A 293 9.04 1.89 -20.75
CA SER A 293 8.83 3.18 -20.09
C SER A 293 10.14 3.81 -19.61
N ILE A 294 10.15 5.14 -19.44
CA ILE A 294 11.26 5.84 -18.80
C ILE A 294 11.01 5.80 -17.29
N ASN A 295 11.66 4.85 -16.62
CA ASN A 295 11.68 4.69 -15.17
C ASN A 295 13.13 4.62 -14.63
N ILE A 296 13.28 4.56 -13.30
CA ILE A 296 14.58 4.46 -12.62
C ILE A 296 15.46 3.33 -13.18
N MET A 297 14.89 2.16 -13.45
CA MET A 297 15.61 0.99 -13.95
C MET A 297 16.08 1.19 -15.40
N SER A 298 15.21 1.66 -16.27
CA SER A 298 15.53 1.98 -17.68
C SER A 298 16.57 3.11 -17.83
N LEU A 299 16.47 4.16 -17.00
CA LEU A 299 17.40 5.29 -16.99
C LEU A 299 18.76 4.89 -16.41
N SER A 300 18.78 4.00 -15.42
CA SER A 300 20.01 3.39 -14.91
C SER A 300 20.73 2.60 -15.99
N GLY A 301 19.99 1.79 -16.76
CA GLY A 301 20.55 1.05 -17.90
C GLY A 301 21.20 1.98 -18.93
N LEU A 302 20.55 3.09 -19.29
CA LEU A 302 21.14 4.12 -20.16
C LEU A 302 22.37 4.79 -19.54
N SER A 303 22.32 5.09 -18.23
CA SER A 303 23.40 5.77 -17.51
C SER A 303 24.67 4.94 -17.42
N ILE A 304 24.51 3.67 -17.07
CA ILE A 304 25.59 2.68 -17.08
C ILE A 304 26.17 2.57 -18.49
N SER A 305 25.30 2.54 -19.51
CA SER A 305 25.72 2.40 -20.89
C SER A 305 26.64 3.52 -21.35
N VAL A 306 26.48 4.77 -20.89
CA VAL A 306 27.27 5.91 -21.39
C VAL A 306 28.78 5.69 -21.27
N GLY A 307 29.24 5.11 -20.16
CA GLY A 307 30.65 4.78 -19.98
C GLY A 307 31.17 3.72 -20.96
N MET A 308 30.28 2.87 -21.49
CA MET A 308 30.57 1.82 -22.46
C MET A 308 30.28 2.24 -23.91
N LEU A 309 29.37 3.20 -24.14
CA LEU A 309 28.94 3.66 -25.46
C LEU A 309 30.12 4.17 -26.30
N VAL A 310 31.10 4.76 -25.63
CA VAL A 310 32.31 5.30 -26.25
C VAL A 310 33.34 4.25 -26.59
N ASP A 311 33.36 3.08 -25.95
CA ASP A 311 34.42 2.09 -26.12
C ASP A 311 34.57 1.64 -27.57
N ASN A 312 33.45 1.28 -28.21
CA ASN A 312 33.44 0.84 -29.61
C ASN A 312 34.00 1.93 -30.55
N SER A 313 33.58 3.17 -30.33
CA SER A 313 34.02 4.33 -31.11
C SER A 313 35.51 4.63 -30.91
N VAL A 314 35.99 4.51 -29.67
CA VAL A 314 37.39 4.73 -29.29
C VAL A 314 38.30 3.70 -29.96
N VAL A 315 37.96 2.41 -29.92
CA VAL A 315 38.78 1.36 -30.53
C VAL A 315 38.89 1.55 -32.05
N VAL A 316 37.80 1.95 -32.72
CA VAL A 316 37.82 2.27 -34.16
C VAL A 316 38.73 3.47 -34.43
N ILE A 317 38.58 4.55 -33.66
CA ILE A 317 39.37 5.78 -33.82
C ILE A 317 40.85 5.53 -33.58
N GLU A 318 41.21 4.80 -32.53
CA GLU A 318 42.61 4.48 -32.21
C GLU A 318 43.24 3.67 -33.34
N ASN A 319 42.52 2.66 -33.85
CA ASN A 319 43.02 1.84 -34.95
C ASN A 319 43.19 2.66 -36.24
N THR A 320 42.23 3.54 -36.54
CA THR A 320 42.34 4.50 -37.65
C THR A 320 43.54 5.44 -37.47
N TYR A 321 43.80 5.93 -36.27
CA TYR A 321 44.94 6.80 -35.97
C TYR A 321 46.27 6.06 -36.15
N ARG A 322 46.34 4.78 -35.74
CA ARG A 322 47.51 3.91 -35.93
C ARG A 322 47.82 3.69 -37.42
N LEU A 323 46.83 3.31 -38.24
CA LEU A 323 47.02 3.13 -39.69
C LEU A 323 47.42 4.44 -40.38
N ARG A 324 46.93 5.56 -39.87
CA ARG A 324 47.30 6.87 -40.36
C ARG A 324 48.74 7.26 -40.01
N ALA A 325 49.22 6.89 -38.82
CA ALA A 325 50.62 7.04 -38.45
C ALA A 325 51.57 6.17 -39.29
N LEU A 326 51.08 5.05 -39.83
CA LEU A 326 51.78 4.19 -40.79
C LEU A 326 51.77 4.74 -42.24
N GLY A 327 51.14 5.89 -42.49
CA GLY A 327 51.18 6.60 -43.77
C GLY A 327 49.98 6.38 -44.70
N GLU A 328 48.90 5.71 -44.25
CA GLU A 328 47.70 5.53 -45.09
C GLU A 328 46.91 6.84 -45.34
N SER A 329 46.19 6.93 -46.46
CA SER A 329 45.30 8.06 -46.77
C SER A 329 44.09 8.12 -45.82
N THR A 330 43.47 9.29 -45.64
CA THR A 330 42.44 9.52 -44.59
C THR A 330 41.29 8.53 -44.66
N VAL A 331 40.69 8.45 -45.85
CA VAL A 331 39.52 7.62 -46.10
C VAL A 331 39.90 6.15 -46.02
N LYS A 332 41.06 5.76 -46.55
CA LYS A 332 41.53 4.37 -46.49
C LYS A 332 41.82 3.93 -45.06
N SER A 333 42.45 4.80 -44.25
CA SER A 333 42.74 4.53 -42.82
C SER A 333 41.45 4.39 -42.01
N ALA A 334 40.42 5.18 -42.31
CA ALA A 334 39.14 5.13 -41.63
C ALA A 334 38.37 3.83 -41.93
N VAL A 335 38.24 3.47 -43.21
CA VAL A 335 37.54 2.26 -43.65
C VAL A 335 38.31 0.99 -43.24
N SER A 336 39.63 0.96 -43.47
CA SER A 336 40.46 -0.20 -43.09
C SER A 336 40.58 -0.31 -41.58
N GLY A 337 40.63 0.81 -40.87
CA GLY A 337 40.62 0.89 -39.42
C GLY A 337 39.39 0.20 -38.84
N ALA A 338 38.20 0.61 -39.29
CA ALA A 338 36.93 -0.01 -38.87
C ALA A 338 36.84 -1.49 -39.26
N ARG A 339 37.23 -1.86 -40.49
CA ARG A 339 37.17 -3.25 -40.96
C ARG A 339 38.09 -4.20 -40.18
N GLN A 340 39.26 -3.73 -39.75
CA GLN A 340 40.21 -4.54 -38.98
C GLN A 340 39.70 -4.87 -37.58
N VAL A 341 39.00 -3.95 -36.91
CA VAL A 341 38.53 -4.15 -35.52
C VAL A 341 37.06 -4.53 -35.42
N GLY A 342 36.28 -4.39 -36.51
CA GLY A 342 34.83 -4.55 -36.49
C GLY A 342 34.35 -5.91 -35.97
N GLY A 343 35.02 -7.01 -36.34
CA GLY A 343 34.69 -8.34 -35.81
C GLY A 343 34.91 -8.45 -34.31
N ALA A 344 36.04 -7.95 -33.80
CA ALA A 344 36.36 -7.97 -32.38
C ALA A 344 35.39 -7.11 -31.54
N ILE A 345 35.04 -5.92 -32.04
CA ILE A 345 34.11 -5.01 -31.36
C ILE A 345 32.66 -5.55 -31.40
N ALA A 346 32.23 -6.13 -32.52
CA ALA A 346 30.91 -6.76 -32.61
C ALA A 346 30.79 -7.96 -31.68
N ALA A 347 31.80 -8.83 -31.63
CA ALA A 347 31.84 -9.96 -30.71
C ALA A 347 31.85 -9.52 -29.24
N SER A 348 32.62 -8.49 -28.91
CA SER A 348 32.65 -7.87 -27.58
C SER A 348 31.29 -7.27 -27.16
N THR A 349 30.62 -6.56 -28.06
CA THR A 349 29.28 -6.01 -27.82
C THR A 349 28.28 -7.15 -27.61
N LEU A 350 28.35 -8.20 -28.45
CA LEU A 350 27.48 -9.37 -28.33
C LEU A 350 27.73 -10.14 -27.04
N THR A 351 28.98 -10.31 -26.58
CA THR A 351 29.27 -10.94 -25.28
C THR A 351 28.62 -10.17 -24.15
N THR A 352 28.66 -8.83 -24.19
CA THR A 352 28.03 -8.00 -23.16
C THR A 352 26.51 -8.17 -23.14
N ILE A 353 25.87 -8.20 -24.30
CA ILE A 353 24.41 -8.40 -24.42
C ILE A 353 24.02 -9.84 -24.00
N CYS A 354 24.79 -10.84 -24.41
CA CYS A 354 24.53 -12.25 -24.14
C CYS A 354 24.53 -12.61 -22.66
N VAL A 355 25.27 -11.87 -21.83
CA VAL A 355 25.25 -12.05 -20.37
C VAL A 355 23.84 -11.86 -19.79
N PHE A 356 23.03 -10.98 -20.40
CA PHE A 356 21.70 -10.67 -19.91
C PHE A 356 20.57 -11.40 -20.62
N VAL A 357 20.85 -12.09 -21.73
CA VAL A 357 19.85 -12.94 -22.42
C VAL A 357 19.12 -13.89 -21.47
N PRO A 358 19.75 -14.48 -20.43
CA PRO A 358 19.03 -15.39 -19.55
C PRO A 358 17.93 -14.72 -18.72
N ILE A 359 17.86 -13.39 -18.64
CA ILE A 359 16.74 -12.68 -17.99
C ILE A 359 15.38 -13.01 -18.61
N ALA A 360 15.34 -13.38 -19.89
CA ALA A 360 14.11 -13.78 -20.57
C ALA A 360 13.47 -15.04 -19.94
N PHE A 361 14.25 -15.84 -19.22
CA PHE A 361 13.83 -17.07 -18.53
C PHE A 361 13.61 -16.87 -17.03
N VAL A 362 13.79 -15.65 -16.52
CA VAL A 362 13.49 -15.32 -15.12
C VAL A 362 12.01 -14.95 -15.00
N GLU A 363 11.40 -15.36 -13.89
CA GLU A 363 10.00 -15.13 -13.55
C GLU A 363 9.90 -14.31 -12.25
N GLY A 364 8.72 -13.73 -12.00
CA GLY A 364 8.43 -12.98 -10.78
C GLY A 364 9.12 -11.62 -10.70
N LEU A 365 9.27 -11.13 -9.47
CA LEU A 365 9.73 -9.77 -9.14
C LEU A 365 11.09 -9.42 -9.76
N THR A 366 12.03 -10.38 -9.81
CA THR A 366 13.34 -10.21 -10.43
C THR A 366 13.23 -9.82 -11.91
N ARG A 367 12.28 -10.41 -12.65
CA ARG A 367 12.05 -10.09 -14.06
C ARG A 367 11.50 -8.68 -14.21
N ASP A 368 10.49 -8.34 -13.40
CA ASP A 368 9.78 -7.07 -13.49
C ASP A 368 10.70 -5.88 -13.15
N LEU A 369 11.60 -6.06 -12.19
CA LEU A 369 12.57 -5.03 -11.82
C LEU A 369 13.66 -4.81 -12.88
N PHE A 370 14.18 -5.88 -13.48
CA PHE A 370 15.44 -5.79 -14.26
C PHE A 370 15.29 -5.83 -15.77
N THR A 371 14.15 -6.26 -16.31
CA THR A 371 13.94 -6.36 -17.77
C THR A 371 14.16 -5.02 -18.46
N ASP A 372 13.59 -3.94 -17.93
CA ASP A 372 13.71 -2.61 -18.51
C ASP A 372 15.17 -2.10 -18.51
N MET A 373 15.91 -2.34 -17.42
CA MET A 373 17.31 -1.98 -17.32
C MET A 373 18.17 -2.74 -18.34
N VAL A 374 17.93 -4.04 -18.50
CA VAL A 374 18.69 -4.88 -19.44
C VAL A 374 18.38 -4.51 -20.89
N LEU A 375 17.11 -4.28 -21.22
CA LEU A 375 16.69 -3.92 -22.58
C LEU A 375 17.30 -2.59 -22.98
N THR A 376 17.21 -1.57 -22.12
CA THR A 376 17.80 -0.26 -22.37
C THR A 376 19.32 -0.32 -22.54
N LEU A 377 20.03 -1.05 -21.67
CA LEU A 377 21.46 -1.31 -21.80
C LEU A 377 21.78 -1.98 -23.15
N SER A 378 21.03 -3.02 -23.51
CA SER A 378 21.23 -3.76 -24.77
C SER A 378 21.00 -2.89 -26.00
N TYR A 379 19.95 -2.06 -26.00
CA TYR A 379 19.65 -1.11 -27.07
C TYR A 379 20.75 -0.07 -27.23
N ALA A 380 21.26 0.47 -26.12
CA ALA A 380 22.37 1.41 -26.12
C ALA A 380 23.66 0.79 -26.70
N LEU A 381 24.00 -0.44 -26.32
CA LEU A 381 25.18 -1.15 -26.84
C LEU A 381 25.06 -1.48 -28.33
N ILE A 382 23.88 -1.94 -28.79
CA ILE A 382 23.61 -2.15 -30.23
C ILE A 382 23.74 -0.84 -30.99
N ALA A 383 23.16 0.24 -30.46
CA ALA A 383 23.25 1.57 -31.04
C ALA A 383 24.71 2.05 -31.12
N SER A 384 25.51 1.85 -30.06
CA SER A 384 26.95 2.17 -30.07
C SER A 384 27.69 1.41 -31.17
N LEU A 385 27.46 0.11 -31.32
CA LEU A 385 28.11 -0.69 -32.34
C LEU A 385 27.77 -0.18 -33.75
N ILE A 386 26.50 0.09 -34.02
CA ILE A 386 26.05 0.64 -35.32
C ILE A 386 26.73 1.98 -35.57
N VAL A 387 26.71 2.90 -34.60
CA VAL A 387 27.32 4.24 -34.73
C VAL A 387 28.84 4.16 -34.90
N ALA A 388 29.52 3.27 -34.18
CA ALA A 388 30.97 3.07 -34.25
C ALA A 388 31.43 2.50 -35.61
N LEU A 389 30.60 1.70 -36.29
CA LEU A 389 30.93 1.13 -37.61
C LEU A 389 30.46 2.00 -38.79
N THR A 390 29.56 2.95 -38.57
CA THR A 390 28.97 3.78 -39.64
C THR A 390 29.39 5.24 -39.55
N LEU A 391 28.99 5.94 -38.49
CA LEU A 391 29.19 7.37 -38.30
C LEU A 391 30.65 7.71 -37.98
N VAL A 392 31.27 6.95 -37.08
CA VAL A 392 32.64 7.23 -36.61
C VAL A 392 33.65 7.19 -37.76
N PRO A 393 33.67 6.17 -38.65
CA PRO A 393 34.58 6.15 -39.80
C PRO A 393 34.29 7.28 -40.80
N ALA A 394 33.01 7.64 -40.99
CA ALA A 394 32.62 8.73 -41.88
C ALA A 394 33.12 10.09 -41.41
N LEU A 395 33.03 10.36 -40.10
CA LEU A 395 33.57 11.58 -39.47
C LEU A 395 35.10 11.57 -39.42
N ALA A 396 35.70 10.44 -39.08
CA ALA A 396 37.16 10.24 -39.05
C ALA A 396 37.81 10.52 -40.42
N GLY A 397 37.20 10.04 -41.50
CA GLY A 397 37.68 10.25 -42.87
C GLY A 397 37.74 11.71 -43.30
N LYS A 398 36.93 12.59 -42.71
CA LYS A 398 36.93 14.05 -42.97
C LYS A 398 37.79 14.83 -41.98
N LEU A 399 37.67 14.55 -40.68
CA LEU A 399 38.25 15.37 -39.61
C LEU A 399 39.73 15.02 -39.32
N LEU A 400 40.16 13.78 -39.54
CA LEU A 400 41.53 13.33 -39.23
C LEU A 400 42.56 13.63 -40.34
N ALA A 401 42.33 14.65 -41.19
CA ALA A 401 43.17 14.96 -42.35
C ALA A 401 44.66 15.18 -42.06
N HIS A 402 45.03 15.65 -40.88
CA HIS A 402 46.41 15.94 -40.49
C HIS A 402 46.71 15.31 -39.12
N ALA A 403 46.99 14.01 -39.08
CA ALA A 403 47.41 13.34 -37.85
C ALA A 403 48.86 13.71 -37.55
N ARG A 404 49.12 14.30 -36.37
CA ARG A 404 50.50 14.49 -35.90
C ARG A 404 50.97 13.17 -35.27
N PRO A 405 52.22 12.74 -35.48
CA PRO A 405 52.77 11.61 -34.75
C PRO A 405 52.65 11.90 -33.24
N GLN A 406 52.10 10.95 -32.48
CA GLN A 406 51.93 11.12 -31.03
C GLN A 406 53.29 11.36 -30.36
N SER A 407 53.40 12.45 -29.60
CA SER A 407 54.61 12.79 -28.86
C SER A 407 54.88 11.81 -27.72
N GLU A 408 56.15 11.49 -27.47
CA GLU A 408 56.57 10.73 -26.29
C GLU A 408 56.01 11.34 -25.00
N THR A 409 55.41 10.50 -24.16
CA THR A 409 54.67 10.87 -22.95
C THR A 409 55.45 10.46 -21.70
N ALA A 410 55.10 10.97 -20.50
CA ALA A 410 55.54 10.34 -19.25
C ALA A 410 55.16 8.84 -19.19
N PHE A 411 54.07 8.47 -19.87
CA PHE A 411 53.60 7.10 -20.05
C PHE A 411 54.55 6.22 -20.88
N THR A 412 55.18 6.76 -21.94
CA THR A 412 56.15 5.99 -22.75
C THR A 412 57.45 5.71 -21.99
N ARG A 413 57.79 6.54 -21.00
CA ARG A 413 58.89 6.24 -20.04
C ARG A 413 58.54 5.12 -19.05
N PHE A 414 57.25 4.85 -18.81
CA PHE A 414 56.79 3.78 -17.90
C PHE A 414 56.65 2.43 -18.61
N MET A 415 56.38 2.42 -19.92
CA MET A 415 56.27 1.22 -20.76
C MET A 415 57.41 0.19 -20.60
N PRO A 416 58.71 0.56 -20.60
CA PRO A 416 59.78 -0.42 -20.42
C PRO A 416 59.83 -1.02 -19.00
N LYS A 417 59.38 -0.28 -17.97
CA LYS A 417 59.26 -0.81 -16.60
C LYS A 417 58.09 -1.78 -16.50
N TYR A 418 56.97 -1.46 -17.13
CA TYR A 418 55.81 -2.34 -17.22
C TYR A 418 56.12 -3.63 -18.00
N LYS A 419 56.86 -3.54 -19.12
CA LYS A 419 57.34 -4.74 -19.85
C LYS A 419 58.13 -5.68 -18.94
N LYS A 420 58.99 -5.15 -18.08
CA LYS A 420 59.75 -5.93 -17.09
C LYS A 420 58.85 -6.53 -15.99
N SER A 421 57.83 -5.82 -15.51
CA SER A 421 56.91 -6.35 -14.48
C SER A 421 56.02 -7.47 -15.03
N VAL A 422 55.52 -7.34 -16.26
CA VAL A 422 54.76 -8.40 -16.93
C VAL A 422 55.61 -9.66 -17.13
N LEU A 423 56.87 -9.51 -17.60
CA LEU A 423 57.78 -10.64 -17.73
C LEU A 423 58.13 -11.28 -16.38
N TRP A 424 58.24 -10.50 -15.31
CA TRP A 424 58.42 -11.03 -13.96
C TRP A 424 57.20 -11.84 -13.49
N ALA A 425 55.98 -11.35 -13.74
CA ALA A 425 54.74 -12.06 -13.44
C ALA A 425 54.63 -13.38 -14.20
N VAL A 426 54.96 -13.38 -15.50
CA VAL A 426 55.00 -14.59 -16.34
C VAL A 426 56.01 -15.62 -15.80
N ASN A 427 57.16 -15.18 -15.28
CA ASN A 427 58.15 -16.07 -14.68
C ASN A 427 57.72 -16.64 -13.31
N HIS A 428 56.90 -15.92 -12.53
CA HIS A 428 56.43 -16.31 -11.20
C HIS A 428 54.94 -16.70 -11.18
N LYS A 429 54.48 -17.37 -12.24
CA LYS A 429 53.07 -17.73 -12.48
C LYS A 429 52.33 -18.35 -11.29
N ALA A 430 53.01 -19.18 -10.48
CA ALA A 430 52.39 -19.84 -9.34
C ALA A 430 52.09 -18.84 -8.21
N VAL A 431 53.00 -17.89 -7.95
CA VAL A 431 52.82 -16.85 -6.93
C VAL A 431 51.71 -15.91 -7.33
N THR A 432 51.67 -15.48 -8.60
CA THR A 432 50.64 -14.56 -9.09
C THR A 432 49.25 -15.18 -9.07
N LEU A 433 49.12 -16.46 -9.49
CA LEU A 433 47.84 -17.17 -9.47
C LEU A 433 47.36 -17.48 -8.06
N LEU A 434 48.25 -17.97 -7.17
CA LEU A 434 47.88 -18.28 -5.79
C LEU A 434 47.48 -17.02 -5.01
N THR A 435 48.18 -15.90 -5.20
CA THR A 435 47.82 -14.64 -4.55
C THR A 435 46.45 -14.17 -5.00
N ALA A 436 46.15 -14.27 -6.31
CA ALA A 436 44.86 -13.84 -6.85
C ALA A 436 43.70 -14.72 -6.34
N VAL A 437 43.89 -16.04 -6.27
CA VAL A 437 42.90 -16.97 -5.71
C VAL A 437 42.72 -16.77 -4.20
N ALA A 438 43.81 -16.57 -3.45
CA ALA A 438 43.74 -16.32 -2.02
C ALA A 438 42.96 -15.03 -1.71
N LEU A 439 43.19 -13.98 -2.51
CA LEU A 439 42.50 -12.69 -2.37
C LEU A 439 41.01 -12.82 -2.70
N LEU A 440 40.64 -13.60 -3.73
CA LEU A 440 39.24 -13.92 -4.05
C LEU A 440 38.54 -14.64 -2.89
N ILE A 441 39.16 -15.68 -2.33
CA ILE A 441 38.58 -16.45 -1.21
C ILE A 441 38.44 -15.54 0.01
N ALA A 442 39.47 -14.76 0.33
CA ALA A 442 39.44 -13.85 1.48
C ALA A 442 38.37 -12.75 1.32
N SER A 443 38.28 -12.10 0.15
CA SER A 443 37.27 -11.07 -0.08
C SER A 443 35.86 -11.64 -0.12
N GLY A 444 35.67 -12.81 -0.76
CA GLY A 444 34.37 -13.47 -0.83
C GLY A 444 33.88 -13.88 0.55
N ALA A 445 34.74 -14.52 1.36
CA ALA A 445 34.39 -14.90 2.73
C ALA A 445 34.08 -13.67 3.61
N ALA A 446 34.85 -12.59 3.48
CA ALA A 446 34.64 -11.38 4.27
C ALA A 446 33.32 -10.67 3.95
N VAL A 447 32.90 -10.63 2.68
CA VAL A 447 31.62 -10.00 2.31
C VAL A 447 30.45 -10.92 2.65
N ILE A 448 30.55 -12.22 2.41
CA ILE A 448 29.50 -13.19 2.78
C ILE A 448 29.24 -13.16 4.30
N ALA A 449 30.28 -12.96 5.11
CA ALA A 449 30.13 -12.82 6.57
C ALA A 449 29.28 -11.61 6.99
N LYS A 450 29.19 -10.57 6.15
CA LYS A 450 28.45 -9.36 6.46
C LYS A 450 26.94 -9.53 6.31
N GLY A 451 26.48 -10.29 5.32
CA GLY A 451 25.07 -10.60 5.12
C GLY A 451 24.57 -10.37 3.72
N PHE A 452 23.33 -10.82 3.51
CA PHE A 452 22.55 -10.60 2.30
C PHE A 452 21.27 -9.85 2.66
N THR A 453 20.94 -8.84 1.87
CA THR A 453 19.70 -8.05 1.96
C THR A 453 19.00 -8.05 0.61
N PHE A 454 17.66 -7.99 0.58
CA PHE A 454 16.93 -8.02 -0.68
C PHE A 454 17.16 -6.72 -1.49
N LEU A 455 16.85 -5.58 -0.89
CA LEU A 455 17.10 -4.24 -1.41
C LEU A 455 17.90 -3.43 -0.39
N PRO A 456 18.70 -2.44 -0.82
CA PRO A 456 19.39 -1.55 0.11
C PRO A 456 18.39 -0.61 0.80
N ASP A 457 18.69 -0.25 2.04
CA ASP A 457 17.94 0.79 2.76
C ASP A 457 18.06 2.15 2.07
N MET A 458 16.97 2.91 2.12
CA MET A 458 16.87 4.22 1.50
C MET A 458 16.23 5.20 2.49
N GLU A 459 17.03 6.13 2.98
CA GLU A 459 16.53 7.29 3.72
C GLU A 459 15.89 8.26 2.73
N MET A 460 14.60 8.56 2.91
CA MET A 460 13.84 9.56 2.16
C MET A 460 13.68 10.85 2.98
N GLU A 461 13.41 11.99 2.32
CA GLU A 461 13.01 13.26 2.98
C GLU A 461 11.59 13.18 3.61
N GLN A 462 11.08 11.97 3.81
CA GLN A 462 9.82 11.68 4.48
C GLN A 462 9.96 10.38 5.27
N MET A 463 9.29 10.31 6.42
CA MET A 463 9.21 9.09 7.23
C MET A 463 7.80 8.92 7.80
N MET A 464 7.43 7.67 8.09
CA MET A 464 6.26 7.36 8.89
C MET A 464 6.68 7.17 10.35
N VAL A 465 5.90 7.76 11.25
CA VAL A 465 6.05 7.62 12.71
C VAL A 465 4.74 7.10 13.27
N THR A 466 4.79 6.00 14.02
CA THR A 466 3.60 5.39 14.62
C THR A 466 3.55 5.71 16.10
N LEU A 467 2.36 6.07 16.59
CA LEU A 467 2.06 6.24 18.01
C LEU A 467 1.05 5.16 18.42
N THR A 468 1.46 4.34 19.39
CA THR A 468 0.67 3.25 19.95
C THR A 468 0.29 3.57 21.39
N MET A 469 -1.01 3.54 21.68
CA MET A 469 -1.55 3.78 23.01
C MET A 469 -1.71 2.48 23.80
N PRO A 470 -1.66 2.53 25.15
CA PRO A 470 -2.04 1.39 25.98
C PRO A 470 -3.51 0.98 25.77
N GLU A 471 -3.81 -0.32 25.93
CA GLU A 471 -5.16 -0.88 25.77
C GLU A 471 -6.21 -0.17 26.63
N GLY A 472 -7.41 0.01 26.05
CA GLY A 472 -8.56 0.63 26.73
C GLY A 472 -8.52 2.17 26.80
N SER A 473 -7.54 2.81 26.17
CA SER A 473 -7.48 4.27 26.01
C SER A 473 -8.69 4.78 25.25
N SER A 474 -9.29 5.88 25.71
CA SER A 474 -10.42 6.47 25.00
C SER A 474 -9.95 7.22 23.75
N PHE A 475 -10.82 7.38 22.75
CA PHE A 475 -10.52 8.17 21.55
C PHE A 475 -10.03 9.60 21.90
N ALA A 476 -10.57 10.20 22.94
CA ALA A 476 -10.15 11.52 23.41
C ALA A 476 -8.72 11.51 23.99
N ASP A 477 -8.31 10.43 24.66
CA ASP A 477 -6.95 10.29 25.19
C ASP A 477 -5.95 10.07 24.05
N THR A 478 -6.31 9.24 23.06
CA THR A 478 -5.48 8.99 21.87
C THR A 478 -5.27 10.27 21.04
N THR A 479 -6.32 11.07 20.84
CA THR A 479 -6.20 12.35 20.09
C THR A 479 -5.37 13.38 20.84
N ALA A 480 -5.52 13.49 22.17
CA ALA A 480 -4.69 14.36 22.98
C ALA A 480 -3.19 13.96 22.96
N ALA A 481 -2.90 12.66 23.07
CA ALA A 481 -1.54 12.14 22.96
C ALA A 481 -0.96 12.36 21.55
N ALA A 482 -1.79 12.22 20.52
CA ALA A 482 -1.40 12.46 19.14
C ALA A 482 -1.04 13.94 18.87
N ASP A 483 -1.85 14.88 19.37
CA ASP A 483 -1.58 16.31 19.24
C ASP A 483 -0.30 16.71 20.00
N GLU A 484 -0.08 16.13 21.18
CA GLU A 484 1.16 16.33 21.94
C GLU A 484 2.37 15.79 21.18
N ALA A 485 2.28 14.58 20.61
CA ALA A 485 3.34 13.98 19.83
C ALA A 485 3.65 14.82 18.58
N ALA A 486 2.63 15.26 17.84
CA ALA A 486 2.80 16.13 16.67
C ALA A 486 3.49 17.45 17.04
N ALA A 487 3.08 18.09 18.14
CA ALA A 487 3.70 19.31 18.63
C ALA A 487 5.18 19.10 18.98
N ARG A 488 5.54 17.99 19.62
CA ARG A 488 6.93 17.63 19.95
C ARG A 488 7.76 17.36 18.69
N MET A 489 7.21 16.64 17.71
CA MET A 489 7.88 16.36 16.43
C MET A 489 8.22 17.64 15.67
N LEU A 490 7.30 18.62 15.61
CA LEU A 490 7.54 19.92 14.97
C LEU A 490 8.67 20.74 15.63
N THR A 491 9.05 20.44 16.87
CA THR A 491 10.20 21.10 17.52
C THR A 491 11.55 20.48 17.15
N VAL A 492 11.57 19.34 16.45
CA VAL A 492 12.81 18.67 16.04
C VAL A 492 13.41 19.42 14.84
N PRO A 493 14.69 19.82 14.89
CA PRO A 493 15.33 20.49 13.76
C PRO A 493 15.31 19.61 12.51
N GLY A 494 14.79 20.15 11.41
CA GLY A 494 14.69 19.46 10.13
C GLY A 494 13.33 18.81 9.84
N VAL A 495 12.35 18.90 10.75
CA VAL A 495 10.94 18.54 10.47
C VAL A 495 10.21 19.77 9.90
N GLU A 496 9.68 19.65 8.68
CA GLU A 496 8.93 20.72 8.01
C GLU A 496 7.42 20.58 8.23
N THR A 497 6.88 19.38 8.07
CA THR A 497 5.44 19.11 8.18
C THR A 497 5.19 17.78 8.88
N VAL A 498 4.15 17.75 9.72
CA VAL A 498 3.65 16.54 10.39
C VAL A 498 2.16 16.43 10.10
N GLY A 499 1.77 15.38 9.37
CA GLY A 499 0.37 15.04 9.13
C GLY A 499 0.02 13.70 9.78
N GLY A 500 -0.97 13.66 10.68
CA GLY A 500 -1.36 12.44 11.40
C GLY A 500 -2.81 12.06 11.19
N ALA A 501 -3.12 10.78 11.19
CA ALA A 501 -4.49 10.27 11.29
C ALA A 501 -4.56 8.95 12.06
N ILE A 502 -5.73 8.67 12.62
CA ILE A 502 -6.06 7.37 13.21
C ILE A 502 -6.39 6.39 12.07
N GLY A 503 -5.82 5.19 12.13
CA GLY A 503 -5.78 4.21 11.03
C GLY A 503 -7.12 3.90 10.35
N ASP A 504 -8.23 3.88 11.10
CA ASP A 504 -9.56 3.56 10.57
C ASP A 504 -10.14 4.68 9.68
N SER A 505 -9.77 5.94 9.97
CA SER A 505 -10.27 7.11 9.26
C SER A 505 -9.54 7.44 7.95
N ALA A 506 -8.42 6.77 7.67
CA ALA A 506 -7.47 7.18 6.64
C ALA A 506 -7.58 6.40 5.30
N GLY A 507 -8.65 5.63 5.10
CA GLY A 507 -8.93 4.89 3.87
C GLY A 507 -8.19 3.54 3.77
N SER A 508 -8.65 2.69 2.84
CA SER A 508 -8.30 1.26 2.82
C SER A 508 -6.81 0.93 2.69
N SER A 509 -6.00 1.82 2.10
CA SER A 509 -4.56 1.55 1.90
C SER A 509 -3.71 1.92 3.11
N LEU A 510 -4.10 2.94 3.89
CA LEU A 510 -3.40 3.29 5.13
C LEU A 510 -3.82 2.36 6.28
N SER A 511 -5.11 1.98 6.32
CA SER A 511 -5.64 0.98 7.26
C SER A 511 -4.94 -0.39 7.15
N MET A 512 -4.39 -0.76 5.97
CA MET A 512 -3.57 -1.97 5.82
C MET A 512 -2.15 -1.86 6.39
N MET A 513 -1.69 -0.65 6.73
CA MET A 513 -0.34 -0.38 7.23
C MET A 513 -0.32 -0.06 8.73
N THR A 514 -1.48 0.02 9.39
CA THR A 514 -1.62 0.53 10.76
C THR A 514 -2.57 -0.34 11.57
N THR A 515 -2.24 -0.61 12.82
CA THR A 515 -3.11 -1.35 13.74
C THR A 515 -4.34 -0.50 14.11
N GLU A 516 -5.46 -1.16 14.40
CA GLU A 516 -6.67 -0.51 14.88
C GLU A 516 -6.37 0.23 16.20
N GLY A 517 -6.68 1.53 16.26
CA GLY A 517 -6.40 2.39 17.43
C GLY A 517 -5.05 3.12 17.41
N ASP A 518 -4.12 2.77 16.52
CA ASP A 518 -2.84 3.48 16.36
C ASP A 518 -2.99 4.77 15.53
N VAL A 519 -2.15 5.74 15.86
CA VAL A 519 -2.04 7.01 15.11
C VAL A 519 -0.78 6.95 14.25
N SER A 520 -0.92 7.19 12.96
CA SER A 520 0.22 7.26 12.04
C SER A 520 0.46 8.68 11.58
N PHE A 521 1.70 9.14 11.73
CA PHE A 521 2.18 10.44 11.30
C PHE A 521 3.09 10.30 10.07
N TYR A 522 2.76 11.05 9.01
CA TYR A 522 3.66 11.38 7.91
C TYR A 522 4.46 12.61 8.28
N VAL A 523 5.77 12.44 8.42
CA VAL A 523 6.72 13.50 8.77
C VAL A 523 7.56 13.84 7.55
N LEU A 524 7.43 15.06 7.04
CA LEU A 524 8.25 15.60 5.95
C LEU A 524 9.44 16.34 6.54
N LEU A 525 10.60 16.12 5.92
CA LEU A 525 11.88 16.66 6.34
C LEU A 525 12.35 17.77 5.41
N GLU A 526 13.05 18.75 5.96
CA GLU A 526 13.77 19.74 5.16
C GLU A 526 14.91 19.06 4.37
N SER A 527 15.09 19.47 3.10
CA SER A 527 16.12 18.87 2.26
C SER A 527 17.53 18.99 2.85
N GLY A 528 18.25 17.86 2.87
CA GLY A 528 19.61 17.76 3.39
C GLY A 528 19.75 17.31 4.84
N TYR A 529 18.64 17.11 5.58
CA TYR A 529 18.66 16.37 6.84
C TYR A 529 18.62 14.86 6.59
N LYS A 530 19.31 14.10 7.44
CA LYS A 530 19.25 12.63 7.41
C LYS A 530 18.08 12.13 8.23
N ALA A 531 17.21 11.34 7.62
CA ALA A 531 16.06 10.74 8.27
C ALA A 531 16.48 9.92 9.50
N SER A 532 17.60 9.18 9.44
CA SER A 532 18.11 8.38 10.57
C SER A 532 18.46 9.20 11.81
N ARG A 533 18.92 10.44 11.61
CA ARG A 533 19.20 11.35 12.72
C ARG A 533 17.91 11.91 13.31
N VAL A 534 17.00 12.37 12.45
CA VAL A 534 15.73 12.97 12.86
C VAL A 534 14.86 11.94 13.58
N ALA A 535 14.79 10.70 13.11
CA ALA A 535 14.05 9.61 13.75
C ALA A 535 14.57 9.34 15.18
N LYS A 536 15.89 9.30 15.39
CA LYS A 536 16.48 9.17 16.74
C LYS A 536 16.11 10.34 17.65
N GLU A 537 16.19 11.57 17.14
CA GLU A 537 15.81 12.76 17.90
C GLU A 537 14.29 12.80 18.23
N ILE A 538 13.42 12.28 17.34
CA ILE A 538 11.98 12.12 17.59
C ILE A 538 11.75 11.09 18.70
N ASN A 539 12.35 9.89 18.59
CA ASN A 539 12.20 8.84 19.60
C ASN A 539 12.70 9.30 20.97
N GLU A 540 13.83 10.00 21.04
CA GLU A 540 14.36 10.54 22.31
C GLU A 540 13.44 11.61 22.92
N LYS A 541 12.79 12.46 22.11
CA LYS A 541 11.87 13.50 22.59
C LYS A 541 10.48 13.00 22.96
N CYS A 542 10.09 11.83 22.48
CA CYS A 542 8.79 11.22 22.78
C CYS A 542 8.90 10.06 23.77
N ALA A 543 10.10 9.70 24.24
CA ALA A 543 10.34 8.59 25.16
C ALA A 543 9.70 8.75 26.56
N ASP A 544 9.34 9.98 26.96
CA ASP A 544 8.67 10.29 28.22
C ASP A 544 7.13 10.25 28.14
N MET A 545 6.58 10.02 26.94
CA MET A 545 5.14 9.90 26.76
C MET A 545 4.64 8.54 27.25
N GLU A 546 3.38 8.51 27.69
CA GLU A 546 2.71 7.25 28.06
C GLU A 546 2.41 6.38 26.83
N ALA A 547 2.29 7.02 25.66
CA ALA A 547 2.19 6.37 24.36
C ALA A 547 3.57 5.97 23.83
N ALA A 548 3.68 4.77 23.24
CA ALA A 548 4.90 4.34 22.57
C ALA A 548 4.98 5.00 21.19
N VAL A 549 6.00 5.86 20.99
CA VAL A 549 6.28 6.50 19.70
C VAL A 549 7.47 5.81 19.04
N ASN A 550 7.23 5.28 17.84
CA ASN A 550 8.24 4.61 17.03
C ASN A 550 8.43 5.36 15.70
N ALA A 551 9.48 6.15 15.63
CA ALA A 551 9.98 6.75 14.39
C ALA A 551 11.10 5.88 13.82
N ASP A 552 10.91 5.40 12.59
CA ASP A 552 11.94 4.72 11.81
C ASP A 552 12.16 5.47 10.50
N ALA A 553 13.42 5.78 10.21
CA ALA A 553 13.85 6.49 9.01
C ALA A 553 13.62 5.69 7.73
N ASN A 554 13.54 4.37 7.83
CA ASN A 554 13.32 3.47 6.72
C ASN A 554 11.88 2.93 6.69
N SER A 555 10.99 3.36 7.58
CA SER A 555 9.63 2.81 7.76
C SER A 555 8.84 2.68 6.46
N LEU A 556 8.86 3.71 5.62
CA LEU A 556 8.16 3.67 4.34
C LEU A 556 8.77 2.63 3.37
N MET A 557 10.09 2.51 3.31
CA MET A 557 10.76 1.53 2.45
C MET A 557 10.62 0.11 3.01
N SER A 558 10.69 -0.05 4.34
CA SER A 558 10.48 -1.33 5.00
C SER A 558 9.02 -1.79 4.83
N SER A 559 8.04 -0.91 4.93
CA SER A 559 6.64 -1.22 4.59
C SER A 559 6.46 -1.59 3.11
N MET A 560 7.08 -0.86 2.17
CA MET A 560 7.05 -1.24 0.75
C MET A 560 7.69 -2.60 0.51
N THR A 561 8.81 -2.87 1.18
CA THR A 561 9.51 -4.17 1.13
C THR A 561 8.70 -5.27 1.79
N GLN A 562 7.97 -4.97 2.86
CA GLN A 562 7.06 -5.89 3.54
C GLN A 562 5.87 -6.26 2.62
N MET A 563 5.33 -5.29 1.88
CA MET A 563 4.30 -5.56 0.87
C MET A 563 4.82 -6.39 -0.31
N LEU A 564 6.11 -6.27 -0.67
CA LEU A 564 6.72 -6.99 -1.78
C LEU A 564 7.23 -8.39 -1.40
N THR A 565 7.87 -8.51 -0.23
CA THR A 565 8.64 -9.70 0.16
C THR A 565 8.44 -10.14 1.62
N SER A 566 7.56 -9.51 2.42
CA SER A 566 7.42 -9.67 3.88
C SER A 566 8.73 -9.38 4.66
N SER A 567 8.70 -8.57 5.71
CA SER A 567 9.91 -8.12 6.42
C SER A 567 10.36 -9.10 7.52
N GLY A 568 11.66 -9.13 7.80
CA GLY A 568 12.25 -9.87 8.91
C GLY A 568 12.12 -11.39 8.78
N ILE A 569 11.99 -12.07 9.93
CA ILE A 569 11.73 -13.51 10.00
C ILE A 569 10.23 -13.71 10.15
N THR A 570 9.59 -14.32 9.14
CA THR A 570 8.16 -14.66 9.20
C THR A 570 7.97 -16.17 9.18
N VAL A 571 7.47 -16.72 10.29
CA VAL A 571 7.13 -18.13 10.41
C VAL A 571 5.63 -18.29 10.33
N ARG A 572 5.15 -18.88 9.22
CA ARG A 572 3.74 -19.11 8.98
C ARG A 572 3.31 -20.46 9.55
N VAL A 573 2.40 -20.43 10.50
CA VAL A 573 1.79 -21.62 11.10
C VAL A 573 0.47 -21.89 10.40
N TYR A 574 0.23 -23.13 9.97
CA TYR A 574 -1.01 -23.58 9.34
C TYR A 574 -1.70 -24.63 10.19
N SER A 575 -2.98 -24.44 10.48
CA SER A 575 -3.84 -25.43 11.13
C SER A 575 -5.29 -25.25 10.66
N ASN A 576 -6.11 -26.28 10.84
CA ASN A 576 -7.56 -26.17 10.65
C ASN A 576 -8.27 -25.77 11.94
N ASP A 577 -7.70 -26.14 13.08
CA ASP A 577 -8.18 -25.79 14.41
C ASP A 577 -7.56 -24.45 14.85
N LEU A 578 -8.35 -23.58 15.47
CA LEU A 578 -7.88 -22.25 15.86
C LEU A 578 -7.06 -22.30 17.15
N ASP A 579 -7.40 -23.18 18.08
CA ASP A 579 -6.71 -23.29 19.37
C ASP A 579 -5.31 -23.88 19.15
N ASP A 580 -5.21 -24.93 18.33
CA ASP A 580 -3.91 -25.51 17.92
C ASP A 580 -3.05 -24.50 17.15
N LEU A 581 -3.68 -23.62 16.37
CA LEU A 581 -3.01 -22.57 15.60
C LEU A 581 -2.36 -21.54 16.53
N ARG A 582 -3.11 -21.08 17.54
CA ARG A 582 -2.66 -20.13 18.57
C ARG A 582 -1.56 -20.71 19.45
N GLU A 583 -1.80 -21.88 20.05
CA GLU A 583 -0.81 -22.54 20.92
C GLU A 583 0.51 -22.79 20.19
N THR A 584 0.44 -23.18 18.92
CA THR A 584 1.64 -23.36 18.11
C THR A 584 2.30 -22.03 17.75
N ALA A 585 1.53 -20.97 17.44
CA ALA A 585 2.08 -19.65 17.14
C ALA A 585 2.82 -19.05 18.35
N ASP A 586 2.25 -19.15 19.55
CA ASP A 586 2.88 -18.72 20.80
C ASP A 586 4.15 -19.51 21.10
N ALA A 587 4.10 -20.83 20.95
CA ALA A 587 5.27 -21.66 21.15
C ALA A 587 6.39 -21.35 20.13
N VAL A 588 6.03 -21.05 18.88
CA VAL A 588 6.98 -20.59 17.86
C VAL A 588 7.55 -19.22 18.23
N ALA A 589 6.73 -18.29 18.72
CA ALA A 589 7.18 -16.99 19.18
C ALA A 589 8.17 -17.10 20.35
N ASP A 590 7.92 -17.98 21.32
CA ASP A 590 8.83 -18.24 22.43
C ASP A 590 10.17 -18.83 21.98
N VAL A 591 10.14 -19.75 21.01
CA VAL A 591 11.37 -20.27 20.40
C VAL A 591 12.15 -19.15 19.71
N LEU A 592 11.47 -18.28 18.96
CA LEU A 592 12.10 -17.15 18.27
C LEU A 592 12.67 -16.10 19.23
N ARG A 593 12.03 -15.84 20.39
CA ARG A 593 12.55 -14.97 21.46
C ARG A 593 13.86 -15.49 22.06
N GLY A 594 14.08 -16.81 22.00
CA GLY A 594 15.31 -17.45 22.50
C GLY A 594 16.49 -17.42 21.51
N VAL A 595 16.29 -16.94 20.29
CA VAL A 595 17.33 -16.87 19.25
C VAL A 595 18.13 -15.57 19.41
N ASP A 596 19.45 -15.68 19.58
CA ASP A 596 20.32 -14.51 19.65
C ASP A 596 20.22 -13.68 18.35
N GLY A 597 19.75 -12.43 18.46
CA GLY A 597 19.66 -11.48 17.34
C GLY A 597 18.24 -11.23 16.80
N THR A 598 17.20 -11.79 17.42
CA THR A 598 15.80 -11.41 17.16
C THR A 598 15.34 -10.28 18.11
N GLU A 599 14.56 -9.34 17.60
CA GLU A 599 13.90 -8.27 18.34
C GLU A 599 12.40 -8.23 17.96
N ASN A 600 11.56 -7.58 18.77
CA ASN A 600 10.12 -7.37 18.50
C ASN A 600 9.36 -8.63 18.01
N VAL A 601 9.53 -9.77 18.68
CA VAL A 601 8.86 -11.01 18.28
C VAL A 601 7.36 -10.94 18.61
N ALA A 602 6.54 -10.94 17.56
CA ALA A 602 5.08 -10.95 17.63
C ALA A 602 4.53 -12.30 17.19
N ALA A 603 3.60 -12.87 17.96
CA ALA A 603 2.97 -14.16 17.67
C ALA A 603 1.96 -14.10 16.51
N GLY A 604 1.80 -12.95 15.85
CA GLY A 604 0.88 -12.78 14.72
C GLY A 604 -0.60 -12.80 15.09
N GLU A 605 -0.91 -12.98 16.38
CA GLU A 605 -2.24 -12.77 16.93
C GLU A 605 -2.49 -11.26 16.95
N GLU A 606 -3.52 -10.82 16.21
CA GLU A 606 -4.21 -9.59 16.57
C GLU A 606 -4.87 -9.83 17.93
N GLU A 607 -4.88 -8.82 18.80
CA GLU A 607 -5.36 -8.97 20.17
C GLU A 607 -6.77 -9.58 20.19
N PRO A 608 -7.02 -10.59 21.05
CA PRO A 608 -8.31 -11.23 21.11
C PRO A 608 -9.39 -10.20 21.44
N THR A 609 -10.34 -10.05 20.52
CA THR A 609 -11.49 -9.19 20.75
C THR A 609 -12.47 -9.88 21.71
N ALA A 610 -12.97 -9.13 22.67
CA ALA A 610 -13.99 -9.62 23.59
C ALA A 610 -15.29 -9.93 22.83
N GLU A 611 -15.65 -11.20 22.75
CA GLU A 611 -16.90 -11.70 22.17
C GLU A 611 -17.89 -12.05 23.28
N LEU A 612 -19.13 -11.57 23.16
CA LEU A 612 -20.26 -12.07 23.95
C LEU A 612 -20.92 -13.22 23.22
N HIS A 613 -20.55 -14.45 23.56
CA HIS A 613 -21.09 -15.65 22.94
C HIS A 613 -22.39 -16.10 23.63
N PHE A 614 -23.52 -16.07 22.89
CA PHE A 614 -24.82 -16.50 23.38
C PHE A 614 -25.11 -17.95 22.97
N THR A 615 -24.99 -18.89 23.90
CA THR A 615 -25.34 -20.30 23.67
C THR A 615 -26.80 -20.55 24.04
N VAL A 616 -27.68 -20.66 23.03
CA VAL A 616 -29.10 -20.96 23.24
C VAL A 616 -29.31 -22.44 23.59
N ASP A 617 -29.91 -22.72 24.75
CA ASP A 617 -30.34 -24.06 25.13
C ASP A 617 -31.59 -24.44 24.32
N LYS A 618 -31.36 -25.24 23.27
CA LYS A 618 -32.40 -25.72 22.35
C LYS A 618 -33.58 -26.39 23.07
N LYS A 619 -33.37 -27.04 24.21
CA LYS A 619 -34.45 -27.73 24.95
C LYS A 619 -35.31 -26.75 25.74
N LYS A 620 -34.70 -25.72 26.34
CA LYS A 620 -35.44 -24.68 27.06
C LYS A 620 -36.16 -23.74 26.09
N ALA A 621 -35.47 -23.31 25.03
CA ALA A 621 -36.09 -22.51 23.97
C ALA A 621 -37.30 -23.23 23.33
N ALA A 622 -37.20 -24.54 23.06
CA ALA A 622 -38.30 -25.31 22.49
C ALA A 622 -39.51 -25.47 23.43
N LYS A 623 -39.32 -25.47 24.77
CA LYS A 623 -40.43 -25.46 25.73
C LYS A 623 -41.21 -24.16 25.67
N GLU A 624 -40.49 -23.06 25.48
CA GLU A 624 -41.05 -21.73 25.23
C GLU A 624 -41.46 -21.53 23.77
N GLN A 625 -41.45 -22.57 22.92
CA GLN A 625 -41.84 -22.52 21.51
C GLN A 625 -40.97 -21.58 20.64
N LEU A 626 -39.76 -21.27 21.10
CA LEU A 626 -38.78 -20.47 20.39
C LEU A 626 -37.74 -21.35 19.68
N THR A 627 -37.36 -20.93 18.48
CA THR A 627 -36.21 -21.48 17.73
C THR A 627 -34.96 -20.62 17.96
N VAL A 628 -33.78 -21.19 17.76
CA VAL A 628 -32.51 -20.45 17.83
C VAL A 628 -32.51 -19.25 16.86
N ALA A 629 -33.09 -19.43 15.67
CA ALA A 629 -33.20 -18.36 14.68
C ALA A 629 -34.09 -17.20 15.16
N GLN A 630 -35.19 -17.49 15.85
CA GLN A 630 -36.06 -16.45 16.43
C GLN A 630 -35.37 -15.72 17.58
N VAL A 631 -34.65 -16.44 18.44
CA VAL A 631 -33.85 -15.80 19.51
C VAL A 631 -32.77 -14.91 18.90
N TYR A 632 -32.05 -15.39 17.88
CA TYR A 632 -31.08 -14.58 17.13
C TYR A 632 -31.71 -13.31 16.56
N MET A 633 -32.85 -13.41 15.86
CA MET A 633 -33.52 -12.24 15.29
C MET A 633 -33.91 -11.20 16.35
N GLN A 634 -34.36 -11.65 17.52
CA GLN A 634 -34.73 -10.75 18.62
C GLN A 634 -33.52 -10.09 19.28
N VAL A 635 -32.43 -10.84 19.48
CA VAL A 635 -31.16 -10.30 19.99
C VAL A 635 -30.55 -9.33 18.98
N ALA A 636 -30.50 -9.70 17.70
CA ALA A 636 -30.04 -8.83 16.62
C ALA A 636 -30.85 -7.54 16.58
N LYS A 637 -32.19 -7.62 16.59
CA LYS A 637 -33.08 -6.45 16.64
C LYS A 637 -32.82 -5.55 17.85
N ALA A 638 -32.54 -6.12 19.01
CA ALA A 638 -32.22 -5.36 20.22
C ALA A 638 -30.82 -4.73 20.18
N LEU A 639 -29.87 -5.34 19.47
CA LEU A 639 -28.50 -4.84 19.26
C LEU A 639 -28.43 -3.75 18.20
N THR A 640 -29.24 -3.83 17.15
CA THR A 640 -29.16 -2.85 16.06
C THR A 640 -29.60 -1.47 16.54
N GLY A 641 -30.54 -1.36 17.49
CA GLY A 641 -30.93 -0.09 18.16
C GLY A 641 -31.54 1.00 17.26
N SER A 642 -31.26 0.91 15.97
CA SER A 642 -31.65 1.71 14.83
C SER A 642 -32.11 0.75 13.74
N ALA A 643 -33.29 1.01 13.17
CA ALA A 643 -33.74 0.31 11.98
C ALA A 643 -33.23 1.07 10.76
N ASP A 644 -32.54 0.34 9.87
CA ASP A 644 -31.97 0.70 8.55
C ASP A 644 -31.53 2.16 8.32
N LEU A 645 -30.28 2.35 7.89
CA LEU A 645 -29.79 3.64 7.39
C LEU A 645 -30.62 4.04 6.16
N ILE A 646 -31.52 5.01 6.33
CA ILE A 646 -32.27 5.58 5.20
C ILE A 646 -31.41 6.69 4.62
N GLU A 647 -31.07 6.57 3.34
CA GLU A 647 -30.34 7.63 2.64
C GLU A 647 -31.30 8.76 2.25
N LEU A 648 -31.06 9.95 2.79
CA LEU A 648 -31.79 11.17 2.48
C LEU A 648 -30.88 12.09 1.68
N SER A 649 -31.39 12.65 0.58
CA SER A 649 -30.62 13.53 -0.29
C SER A 649 -30.99 14.99 -0.03
N ASP A 650 -30.19 15.69 0.77
CA ASP A 650 -30.39 17.13 1.05
C ASP A 650 -29.36 17.97 0.27
N GLY A 651 -29.85 18.87 -0.59
CA GLY A 651 -29.00 19.78 -1.37
C GLY A 651 -28.06 19.11 -2.39
N GLY A 652 -28.22 17.80 -2.62
CA GLY A 652 -27.32 16.99 -3.46
C GLY A 652 -26.30 16.16 -2.67
N ASP A 653 -26.26 16.31 -1.35
CA ASP A 653 -25.48 15.47 -0.44
C ASP A 653 -26.37 14.35 0.12
N THR A 654 -25.82 13.14 0.23
CA THR A 654 -26.53 11.98 0.78
C THR A 654 -26.19 11.81 2.25
N TYR A 655 -27.20 11.92 3.12
CA TYR A 655 -27.10 11.73 4.55
C TYR A 655 -27.74 10.42 4.96
N ALA A 656 -27.07 9.67 5.82
CA ALA A 656 -27.65 8.46 6.39
C ALA A 656 -28.45 8.83 7.64
N VAL A 657 -29.77 8.60 7.60
CA VAL A 657 -30.68 8.86 8.71
C VAL A 657 -30.74 7.60 9.58
N SER A 658 -30.44 7.76 10.87
CA SER A 658 -30.61 6.70 11.86
C SER A 658 -31.69 7.09 12.86
N VAL A 659 -32.63 6.17 13.13
CA VAL A 659 -33.70 6.38 14.11
C VAL A 659 -33.27 5.77 15.43
N GLN A 660 -33.10 6.58 16.48
CA GLN A 660 -32.60 6.13 17.78
C GLN A 660 -33.52 6.56 18.92
N THR A 661 -33.49 5.84 20.06
CA THR A 661 -34.19 6.26 21.28
C THR A 661 -33.28 7.14 22.13
N ALA A 662 -33.79 8.29 22.58
CA ALA A 662 -33.06 9.19 23.47
C ALA A 662 -32.55 8.47 24.75
N GLY A 663 -31.24 8.56 25.01
CA GLY A 663 -30.62 8.07 26.25
C GLY A 663 -30.16 6.61 26.26
N LYS A 664 -30.20 5.90 25.11
CA LYS A 664 -29.55 4.60 24.92
C LYS A 664 -28.28 4.71 24.08
N ASP A 665 -27.40 5.64 24.43
CA ASP A 665 -26.20 5.92 23.63
C ASP A 665 -25.20 4.76 23.61
N LYS A 666 -25.29 3.81 24.56
CA LYS A 666 -24.45 2.60 24.58
C LYS A 666 -25.26 1.38 25.02
N ILE A 667 -25.40 0.43 24.11
CA ILE A 667 -25.90 -0.91 24.43
C ILE A 667 -24.82 -1.60 25.27
N THR A 668 -25.04 -1.70 26.58
CA THR A 668 -24.10 -2.37 27.48
C THR A 668 -24.28 -3.90 27.42
N PRO A 669 -23.22 -4.68 27.69
CA PRO A 669 -23.33 -6.13 27.86
C PRO A 669 -24.42 -6.53 28.85
N GLU A 670 -24.59 -5.76 29.94
CA GLU A 670 -25.64 -5.97 30.95
C GLU A 670 -27.05 -5.80 30.37
N TYR A 671 -27.25 -4.82 29.48
CA TYR A 671 -28.52 -4.59 28.82
C TYR A 671 -28.91 -5.78 27.95
N VAL A 672 -27.98 -6.29 27.12
CA VAL A 672 -28.23 -7.46 26.26
C VAL A 672 -28.52 -8.70 27.11
N ARG A 673 -27.81 -8.87 28.23
CA ARG A 673 -28.07 -9.94 29.22
C ARG A 673 -29.41 -9.82 29.92
N SER A 674 -30.07 -8.66 29.91
CA SER A 674 -31.35 -8.42 30.58
C SER A 674 -32.55 -8.48 29.64
N LEU A 675 -32.33 -8.77 28.35
CA LEU A 675 -33.40 -8.81 27.35
C LEU A 675 -34.48 -9.83 27.70
N THR A 676 -35.73 -9.39 27.56
CA THR A 676 -36.95 -10.21 27.69
C THR A 676 -37.68 -10.21 26.36
N PHE A 677 -38.19 -11.38 25.96
CA PHE A 677 -38.89 -11.58 24.70
C PHE A 677 -40.33 -11.97 24.96
N ASP A 678 -41.27 -11.27 24.33
CA ASP A 678 -42.67 -11.65 24.40
C ASP A 678 -42.96 -12.76 23.39
N VAL A 679 -43.46 -13.89 23.90
CA VAL A 679 -43.76 -15.08 23.09
C VAL A 679 -45.26 -15.34 23.14
N THR A 680 -45.87 -15.44 21.95
CA THR A 680 -47.26 -15.83 21.81
C THR A 680 -47.38 -17.35 21.82
N ALA A 681 -47.93 -17.90 22.90
CA ALA A 681 -48.24 -19.31 22.99
C ALA A 681 -49.38 -19.69 22.02
N LYS A 682 -49.48 -20.99 21.68
CA LYS A 682 -50.53 -21.54 20.79
C LYS A 682 -51.98 -21.28 21.22
N ASP A 683 -52.20 -20.91 22.48
CA ASP A 683 -53.51 -20.53 23.02
C ASP A 683 -53.82 -19.02 22.85
N GLY A 684 -52.91 -18.26 22.25
CA GLY A 684 -53.03 -16.82 22.04
C GLY A 684 -52.61 -15.98 23.25
N THR A 685 -52.13 -16.60 24.34
CA THR A 685 -51.57 -15.85 25.48
C THR A 685 -50.13 -15.41 25.19
N VAL A 686 -49.84 -14.14 25.49
CA VAL A 686 -48.49 -13.58 25.38
C VAL A 686 -47.83 -13.65 26.74
N HIS A 687 -46.68 -14.30 26.84
CA HIS A 687 -45.88 -14.32 28.06
C HIS A 687 -44.43 -13.95 27.75
N SER A 688 -43.79 -13.25 28.69
CA SER A 688 -42.42 -12.77 28.52
C SER A 688 -41.40 -13.79 29.01
N VAL A 689 -40.38 -14.06 28.20
CA VAL A 689 -39.30 -15.03 28.45
C VAL A 689 -37.98 -14.28 28.51
N ALA A 690 -37.27 -14.36 29.62
CA ALA A 690 -35.96 -13.72 29.75
C ALA A 690 -34.89 -14.50 28.96
N LEU A 691 -34.00 -13.79 28.26
CA LEU A 691 -32.88 -14.39 27.52
C LEU A 691 -32.00 -15.27 28.44
N ARG A 692 -31.85 -14.88 29.71
CA ARG A 692 -31.11 -15.64 30.74
C ARG A 692 -31.69 -17.02 31.05
N ASP A 693 -32.99 -17.22 30.84
CA ASP A 693 -33.66 -18.48 31.13
C ASP A 693 -33.44 -19.51 30.03
N ILE A 694 -33.22 -19.04 28.79
CA ILE A 694 -33.12 -19.86 27.57
C ILE A 694 -31.72 -19.87 26.93
N ALA A 695 -30.82 -18.97 27.31
CA ALA A 695 -29.46 -18.88 26.79
C ALA A 695 -28.43 -18.64 27.92
N THR A 696 -27.25 -19.23 27.77
CA THR A 696 -26.07 -18.90 28.57
C THR A 696 -25.22 -17.89 27.82
N VAL A 697 -24.75 -16.86 28.54
CA VAL A 697 -23.89 -15.81 27.99
C VAL A 697 -22.49 -16.05 28.55
N GLU A 698 -21.53 -16.28 27.68
CA GLU A 698 -20.12 -16.42 28.02
C GLU A 698 -19.36 -15.25 27.38
N GLU A 699 -18.53 -14.57 28.16
CA GLU A 699 -17.51 -13.69 27.58
C GLU A 699 -16.36 -14.60 27.14
N THR A 700 -16.13 -14.64 25.85
CA THR A 700 -15.07 -15.40 25.21
C THR A 700 -14.17 -14.45 24.45
N GLU A 701 -12.96 -14.91 24.15
CA GLU A 701 -12.02 -14.18 23.30
C GLU A 701 -12.05 -14.81 21.91
N SER A 702 -12.23 -13.99 20.87
CA SER A 702 -12.13 -14.47 19.48
C SER A 702 -11.15 -13.63 18.66
N LEU A 703 -10.61 -14.26 17.62
CA LEU A 703 -9.70 -13.60 16.70
C LEU A 703 -10.45 -12.49 15.94
N SER A 704 -9.92 -11.27 15.98
CA SER A 704 -10.40 -10.13 15.19
C SER A 704 -10.42 -10.42 13.68
N SER A 705 -9.47 -11.22 13.18
CA SER A 705 -9.42 -11.64 11.79
C SER A 705 -8.96 -13.09 11.59
N ILE A 706 -9.51 -13.76 10.56
CA ILE A 706 -9.08 -15.11 10.16
C ILE A 706 -8.43 -15.03 8.78
N ARG A 707 -7.10 -15.12 8.76
CA ARG A 707 -6.32 -15.12 7.51
C ARG A 707 -6.32 -16.51 6.87
N ARG A 708 -6.49 -16.53 5.55
CA ARG A 708 -6.51 -17.78 4.76
C ARG A 708 -5.67 -17.64 3.50
N LEU A 709 -4.81 -18.63 3.25
CA LEU A 709 -4.05 -18.76 2.02
C LEU A 709 -4.32 -20.13 1.42
N ASN A 710 -4.72 -20.17 0.14
CA ASN A 710 -5.11 -21.41 -0.55
C ASN A 710 -6.14 -22.24 0.25
N GLN A 711 -7.12 -21.56 0.87
CA GLN A 711 -8.17 -22.13 1.73
C GLN A 711 -7.68 -22.76 3.05
N ARG A 712 -6.41 -22.60 3.43
CA ARG A 712 -5.89 -23.02 4.75
C ARG A 712 -5.76 -21.81 5.66
N ARG A 713 -6.17 -21.94 6.92
CA ARG A 713 -6.01 -20.87 7.93
C ARG A 713 -4.53 -20.79 8.33
N TYR A 714 -4.05 -19.59 8.59
CA TYR A 714 -2.68 -19.39 9.03
C TYR A 714 -2.54 -18.21 9.98
N ILE A 715 -1.51 -18.24 10.81
CA ILE A 715 -1.00 -17.11 11.61
C ILE A 715 0.46 -16.90 11.23
N ASP A 716 0.86 -15.64 11.04
CA ASP A 716 2.23 -15.26 10.70
C ASP A 716 2.94 -14.77 11.97
N VAL A 717 3.83 -15.59 12.52
CA VAL A 717 4.71 -15.18 13.62
C VAL A 717 5.86 -14.38 13.04
N THR A 718 6.00 -13.11 13.41
CA THR A 718 7.02 -12.20 12.88
C THR A 718 8.06 -11.87 13.94
N ALA A 719 9.32 -11.75 13.53
CA ALA A 719 10.40 -11.25 14.35
C ALA A 719 11.28 -10.31 13.55
N ASP A 720 11.58 -9.15 14.13
CA ASP A 720 12.56 -8.23 13.62
C ASP A 720 13.97 -8.73 13.92
N ILE A 721 14.94 -8.20 13.19
CA ILE A 721 16.34 -8.59 13.31
C ILE A 721 17.07 -7.42 13.97
N ALA A 722 17.75 -7.71 15.08
CA ALA A 722 18.44 -6.69 15.86
C ALA A 722 19.48 -5.92 15.03
N GLU A 723 19.66 -4.62 15.34
CA GLU A 723 20.53 -3.72 14.58
C GLU A 723 21.98 -4.25 14.52
N GLY A 724 22.51 -4.47 13.31
CA GLY A 724 23.87 -4.98 13.09
C GLY A 724 24.03 -6.51 13.07
N CYS A 725 22.93 -7.26 13.22
CA CYS A 725 22.93 -8.71 13.04
C CYS A 725 22.72 -9.10 11.57
N ASN A 726 23.39 -10.19 11.15
CA ASN A 726 23.27 -10.69 9.78
C ASN A 726 21.98 -11.50 9.63
N VAL A 727 21.07 -11.01 8.79
CA VAL A 727 19.76 -11.61 8.50
C VAL A 727 19.87 -13.11 8.22
N THR A 728 20.82 -13.51 7.37
CA THR A 728 20.99 -14.92 7.00
C THR A 728 21.41 -15.80 8.17
N LEU A 729 22.25 -15.28 9.08
CA LEU A 729 22.71 -16.03 10.25
C LEU A 729 21.59 -16.17 11.30
N VAL A 730 20.87 -15.09 11.58
CA VAL A 730 19.76 -15.11 12.55
C VAL A 730 18.63 -16.00 12.04
N THR A 731 18.27 -15.93 10.75
CA THR A 731 17.25 -16.84 10.20
C THR A 731 17.70 -18.30 10.17
N ASN A 732 18.97 -18.59 9.88
CA ASN A 732 19.48 -19.97 9.97
C ASN A 732 19.42 -20.50 11.41
N ALA A 733 19.76 -19.67 12.41
CA ALA A 733 19.65 -20.03 13.81
C ALA A 733 18.19 -20.25 14.23
N ALA A 734 17.26 -19.42 13.74
CA ALA A 734 15.82 -19.60 13.93
C ALA A 734 15.28 -20.88 13.27
N GLU A 735 15.72 -21.20 12.04
CA GLU A 735 15.41 -22.47 11.36
C GLU A 735 15.92 -23.68 12.16
N GLU A 736 17.16 -23.62 12.68
CA GLU A 736 17.73 -24.71 13.47
C GLU A 736 17.01 -24.88 14.82
N ALA A 737 16.63 -23.78 15.47
CA ALA A 737 15.84 -23.78 16.69
C ALA A 737 14.44 -24.39 16.45
N LEU A 738 13.76 -23.97 15.38
CA LEU A 738 12.42 -24.47 15.03
C LEU A 738 12.43 -25.88 14.42
N ALA A 739 13.53 -26.34 13.83
CA ALA A 739 13.67 -27.72 13.39
C ALA A 739 13.68 -28.73 14.55
N SER A 740 14.06 -28.26 15.75
CA SER A 740 13.97 -29.06 16.98
C SER A 740 12.60 -29.03 17.65
N PHE A 741 11.72 -28.09 17.23
CA PHE A 741 10.36 -27.96 17.71
C PHE A 741 9.42 -28.91 16.94
N SER A 742 8.59 -29.66 17.68
CA SER A 742 7.59 -30.56 17.09
C SER A 742 6.20 -29.92 17.24
N PRO A 743 5.55 -29.49 16.14
CA PRO A 743 4.21 -28.91 16.20
C PRO A 743 3.15 -29.95 16.61
N SER A 744 2.00 -29.47 17.09
CA SER A 744 0.83 -30.30 17.42
C SER A 744 0.29 -31.09 16.22
N ASP A 745 -0.41 -32.19 16.48
CA ASP A 745 -0.95 -33.08 15.44
C ASP A 745 -1.90 -32.34 14.50
N GLY A 746 -1.52 -32.19 13.23
CA GLY A 746 -2.32 -31.50 12.21
C GLY A 746 -1.85 -30.08 11.88
N THR A 747 -0.86 -29.57 12.61
CA THR A 747 -0.25 -28.26 12.38
C THR A 747 0.99 -28.38 11.47
N THR A 748 1.17 -27.42 10.56
CA THR A 748 2.35 -27.35 9.69
C THR A 748 2.98 -25.97 9.82
N ILE A 749 4.29 -25.92 10.02
CA ILE A 749 5.05 -24.68 10.08
C ILE A 749 5.79 -24.52 8.75
N GLY A 750 5.72 -23.33 8.15
CA GLY A 750 6.49 -22.95 6.97
C GLY A 750 7.23 -21.65 7.24
N PHE A 751 8.52 -21.62 6.90
CA PHE A 751 9.23 -20.36 6.80
C PHE A 751 8.76 -19.64 5.54
N THR A 752 8.26 -18.43 5.73
CA THR A 752 7.95 -17.48 4.67
C THR A 752 8.74 -16.20 4.95
N GLY A 753 8.58 -15.13 4.18
CA GLY A 753 9.33 -13.89 4.46
C GLY A 753 10.34 -13.50 3.38
N GLU A 754 11.11 -12.48 3.72
CA GLU A 754 12.14 -11.91 2.87
C GLU A 754 13.15 -12.96 2.41
N ARG A 755 13.49 -13.92 3.28
CA ARG A 755 14.46 -14.98 2.99
C ARG A 755 14.05 -15.87 1.83
N GLU A 756 12.79 -16.31 1.73
CA GLU A 756 12.35 -17.16 0.62
C GLU A 756 12.52 -16.41 -0.71
N SER A 757 12.11 -15.13 -0.72
CA SER A 757 12.27 -14.23 -1.85
C SER A 757 13.74 -13.99 -2.21
N ILE A 758 14.61 -13.77 -1.20
CA ILE A 758 16.06 -13.62 -1.38
C ILE A 758 16.66 -14.91 -1.95
N VAL A 759 16.36 -16.08 -1.40
CA VAL A 759 16.94 -17.35 -1.84
C VAL A 759 16.50 -17.69 -3.26
N GLU A 760 15.22 -17.50 -3.60
CA GLU A 760 14.72 -17.71 -4.95
C GLU A 760 15.35 -16.71 -5.94
N ALA A 761 15.41 -15.42 -5.60
CA ALA A 761 16.08 -14.42 -6.42
C ALA A 761 17.58 -14.72 -6.59
N LEU A 762 18.29 -15.11 -5.52
CA LEU A 762 19.69 -15.51 -5.58
C LEU A 762 19.89 -16.74 -6.47
N ARG A 763 19.02 -17.75 -6.36
CA ARG A 763 19.07 -18.95 -7.22
C ARG A 763 18.89 -18.57 -8.68
N GLN A 764 17.93 -17.70 -8.98
CA GLN A 764 17.69 -17.19 -10.34
C GLN A 764 18.88 -16.38 -10.86
N LEU A 765 19.49 -15.51 -10.03
CA LEU A 765 20.64 -14.70 -10.41
C LEU A 765 21.92 -15.53 -10.60
N VAL A 766 22.16 -16.54 -9.76
CA VAL A 766 23.28 -17.47 -9.93
C VAL A 766 23.09 -18.33 -11.18
N LEU A 767 21.87 -18.79 -11.45
CA LEU A 767 21.55 -19.50 -12.69
C LEU A 767 21.74 -18.59 -13.91
N MET A 768 21.25 -17.34 -13.84
CA MET A 768 21.44 -16.32 -14.87
C MET A 768 22.93 -16.10 -15.14
N LEU A 769 23.73 -15.95 -14.08
CA LEU A 769 25.17 -15.79 -14.17
C LEU A 769 25.84 -17.01 -14.82
N ALA A 770 25.48 -18.24 -14.41
CA ALA A 770 26.06 -19.46 -14.96
C ALA A 770 25.74 -19.63 -16.46
N VAL A 771 24.48 -19.40 -16.85
CA VAL A 771 24.05 -19.44 -18.26
C VAL A 771 24.69 -18.29 -19.04
N GLY A 772 24.78 -17.09 -18.48
CA GLY A 772 25.42 -15.93 -19.10
C GLY A 772 26.91 -16.19 -19.37
N ILE A 773 27.64 -16.74 -18.40
CA ILE A 773 29.03 -17.19 -18.54
C ILE A 773 29.16 -18.23 -19.67
N LEU A 774 28.24 -19.20 -19.75
CA LEU A 774 28.21 -20.18 -20.83
C LEU A 774 27.98 -19.53 -22.20
N LEU A 775 27.02 -18.61 -22.32
CA LEU A 775 26.75 -17.91 -23.58
C LEU A 775 27.95 -17.04 -24.01
N VAL A 776 28.58 -16.33 -23.08
CA VAL A 776 29.82 -15.57 -23.33
C VAL A 776 30.92 -16.49 -23.83
N TYR A 777 31.09 -17.67 -23.23
CA TYR A 777 32.05 -18.67 -23.71
C TYR A 777 31.76 -19.08 -25.16
N LEU A 778 30.51 -19.38 -25.50
CA LEU A 778 30.13 -19.77 -26.86
C LEU A 778 30.39 -18.67 -27.90
N VAL A 779 30.07 -17.41 -27.57
CA VAL A 779 30.38 -16.27 -28.45
C VAL A 779 31.88 -16.12 -28.63
N MET A 780 32.68 -16.26 -27.58
CA MET A 780 34.13 -16.20 -27.67
C MET A 780 34.74 -17.37 -28.45
N VAL A 781 34.21 -18.58 -28.31
CA VAL A 781 34.64 -19.74 -29.11
C VAL A 781 34.41 -19.48 -30.59
N ALA A 782 33.24 -18.91 -30.95
CA ALA A 782 32.95 -18.51 -32.32
C ALA A 782 33.92 -17.43 -32.83
N GLN A 783 34.26 -16.46 -31.98
CA GLN A 783 35.18 -15.37 -32.32
C GLN A 783 36.63 -15.84 -32.52
N PHE A 784 37.17 -16.64 -31.59
CA PHE A 784 38.56 -17.09 -31.62
C PHE A 784 38.79 -18.32 -32.49
N GLN A 785 37.72 -19.02 -32.90
CA GLN A 785 37.79 -20.32 -33.56
C GLN A 785 38.68 -21.34 -32.80
N ASP A 786 38.74 -21.20 -31.48
CA ASP A 786 39.58 -22.00 -30.58
C ASP A 786 38.88 -22.13 -29.21
N LEU A 787 39.09 -23.26 -28.53
CA LEU A 787 38.51 -23.53 -27.21
C LEU A 787 39.39 -23.01 -26.06
N LYS A 788 40.70 -22.82 -26.29
CA LYS A 788 41.64 -22.42 -25.23
C LYS A 788 41.69 -20.90 -25.02
N SER A 789 41.67 -20.14 -26.11
CA SER A 789 41.71 -18.67 -26.07
C SER A 789 40.54 -18.06 -25.28
N PRO A 790 39.28 -18.51 -25.45
CA PRO A 790 38.16 -18.11 -24.59
C PRO A 790 38.38 -18.43 -23.11
N PHE A 791 38.86 -19.64 -22.79
CA PHE A 791 39.10 -20.06 -21.41
C PHE A 791 40.14 -19.17 -20.70
N ILE A 792 41.20 -18.75 -21.42
CA ILE A 792 42.20 -17.80 -20.91
C ILE A 792 41.55 -16.47 -20.53
N VAL A 793 40.64 -15.96 -21.37
CA VAL A 793 39.93 -14.69 -21.12
C VAL A 793 38.96 -14.83 -19.95
N MET A 794 38.21 -15.93 -19.85
CA MET A 794 37.23 -16.15 -18.77
C MET A 794 37.85 -16.23 -17.38
N PHE A 795 39.15 -16.53 -17.28
CA PHE A 795 39.84 -16.51 -15.99
C PHE A 795 39.87 -15.11 -15.34
N THR A 796 39.56 -14.06 -16.10
CA THR A 796 39.38 -12.69 -15.59
C THR A 796 38.05 -12.48 -14.84
N ILE A 797 37.04 -13.32 -15.06
CA ILE A 797 35.71 -13.17 -14.45
C ILE A 797 35.76 -13.36 -12.92
N PRO A 798 36.30 -14.46 -12.36
CA PRO A 798 36.40 -14.60 -10.91
C PRO A 798 37.25 -13.49 -10.27
N LEU A 799 38.23 -12.97 -11.00
CA LEU A 799 39.07 -11.87 -10.53
C LEU A 799 38.27 -10.56 -10.43
N ALA A 800 37.34 -10.30 -11.36
CA ALA A 800 36.44 -9.16 -11.27
C ALA A 800 35.54 -9.22 -10.03
N PHE A 801 35.09 -10.42 -9.65
CA PHE A 801 34.31 -10.60 -8.43
C PHE A 801 35.09 -10.20 -7.18
N THR A 802 36.40 -10.47 -7.15
CA THR A 802 37.28 -10.04 -6.04
C THR A 802 37.23 -8.53 -5.84
N GLY A 803 37.31 -7.77 -6.94
CA GLY A 803 37.23 -6.30 -6.90
C GLY A 803 35.86 -5.79 -6.48
N GLY A 804 34.79 -6.42 -6.97
CA GLY A 804 33.41 -6.09 -6.58
C GLY A 804 33.19 -6.30 -5.08
N PHE A 805 33.57 -7.47 -4.55
CA PHE A 805 33.50 -7.77 -3.11
C PHE A 805 34.33 -6.78 -2.28
N LEU A 806 35.56 -6.48 -2.70
CA LEU A 806 36.42 -5.55 -1.97
C LEU A 806 35.83 -4.14 -1.95
N ALA A 807 35.18 -3.70 -3.03
CA ALA A 807 34.51 -2.40 -3.07
C ALA A 807 33.26 -2.35 -2.19
N LEU A 808 32.43 -3.40 -2.16
CA LEU A 808 31.30 -3.50 -1.23
C LEU A 808 31.77 -3.43 0.22
N LEU A 809 32.87 -4.12 0.55
CA LEU A 809 33.46 -4.11 1.89
C LEU A 809 33.96 -2.72 2.29
N ILE A 810 34.65 -2.01 1.38
CA ILE A 810 35.11 -0.63 1.62
C ILE A 810 33.93 0.34 1.76
N ALA A 811 32.90 0.18 0.93
CA ALA A 811 31.73 1.04 0.93
C ALA A 811 30.80 0.80 2.12
N GLY A 812 31.03 -0.26 2.90
CA GLY A 812 30.11 -0.61 3.97
C GLY A 812 28.75 -1.06 3.42
N LEU A 813 28.69 -1.63 2.22
CA LEU A 813 27.48 -2.21 1.63
C LEU A 813 27.45 -3.74 1.78
N GLU A 814 26.27 -4.32 1.73
CA GLU A 814 26.02 -5.77 1.77
C GLU A 814 25.82 -6.34 0.37
N ILE A 815 25.73 -7.67 0.25
CA ILE A 815 25.34 -8.28 -1.02
C ILE A 815 23.82 -8.21 -1.13
N ASN A 816 23.33 -7.48 -2.13
CA ASN A 816 21.92 -7.45 -2.50
C ASN A 816 21.70 -7.76 -3.99
N LEU A 817 20.44 -7.80 -4.43
CA LEU A 817 20.07 -8.10 -5.81
C LEU A 817 20.78 -7.16 -6.82
N LEU A 818 20.91 -5.88 -6.49
CA LEU A 818 21.53 -4.87 -7.36
C LEU A 818 23.05 -5.02 -7.44
N SER A 819 23.72 -5.36 -6.35
CA SER A 819 25.15 -5.68 -6.34
C SER A 819 25.45 -6.94 -7.16
N MET A 820 24.60 -7.97 -7.07
CA MET A 820 24.72 -9.21 -7.85
C MET A 820 24.50 -8.95 -9.35
N LEU A 821 23.56 -8.07 -9.68
CA LEU A 821 23.37 -7.61 -11.05
C LEU A 821 24.61 -6.87 -11.57
N GLY A 822 25.25 -6.06 -10.72
CA GLY A 822 26.57 -5.48 -11.00
C GLY A 822 27.64 -6.54 -11.28
N MET A 823 27.67 -7.64 -10.51
CA MET A 823 28.57 -8.78 -10.77
C MET A 823 28.28 -9.45 -12.11
N ILE A 824 27.01 -9.61 -12.46
CA ILE A 824 26.60 -10.12 -13.78
C ILE A 824 27.11 -9.18 -14.87
N MET A 825 26.90 -7.87 -14.75
CA MET A 825 27.40 -6.88 -15.71
C MET A 825 28.92 -6.96 -15.89
N LEU A 826 29.67 -7.12 -14.79
CA LEU A 826 31.13 -7.24 -14.83
C LEU A 826 31.61 -8.36 -15.76
N VAL A 827 30.88 -9.48 -15.86
CA VAL A 827 31.22 -10.58 -16.77
C VAL A 827 31.31 -10.09 -18.22
N GLY A 828 30.34 -9.29 -18.67
CA GLY A 828 30.30 -8.79 -20.03
C GLY A 828 31.39 -7.75 -20.29
N ILE A 829 31.53 -6.79 -19.36
CA ILE A 829 32.43 -5.65 -19.51
C ILE A 829 33.90 -6.09 -19.46
N ILE A 830 34.28 -6.97 -18.53
CA ILE A 830 35.70 -7.33 -18.33
C ILE A 830 36.26 -8.17 -19.47
N VAL A 831 35.41 -9.04 -20.04
CA VAL A 831 35.79 -9.96 -21.11
C VAL A 831 36.20 -9.19 -22.36
N ASN A 832 35.63 -8.01 -22.61
CA ASN A 832 36.00 -7.12 -23.72
C ASN A 832 37.52 -6.83 -23.75
N ASN A 833 38.07 -6.35 -22.63
CA ASN A 833 39.49 -6.01 -22.52
C ASN A 833 40.40 -7.24 -22.72
N GLY A 834 39.96 -8.40 -22.21
CA GLY A 834 40.68 -9.67 -22.38
C GLY A 834 40.66 -10.17 -23.83
N ILE A 835 39.51 -10.08 -24.53
CA ILE A 835 39.37 -10.49 -25.94
C ILE A 835 40.37 -9.75 -26.81
N VAL A 836 40.39 -8.42 -26.69
CA VAL A 836 41.20 -7.50 -27.49
C VAL A 836 42.71 -7.70 -27.27
N LEU A 837 43.11 -8.10 -26.05
CA LEU A 837 44.50 -8.44 -25.72
C LEU A 837 44.92 -9.80 -26.31
N VAL A 838 44.11 -10.84 -26.10
CA VAL A 838 44.41 -12.20 -26.59
C VAL A 838 44.41 -12.26 -28.12
N ASP A 839 43.47 -11.59 -28.77
CA ASP A 839 43.42 -11.47 -30.23
C ASP A 839 44.70 -10.84 -30.79
N TYR A 840 45.19 -9.76 -30.15
CA TYR A 840 46.42 -9.10 -30.59
C TYR A 840 47.67 -9.97 -30.37
N ILE A 841 47.73 -10.74 -29.28
CA ILE A 841 48.79 -11.74 -29.06
C ILE A 841 48.74 -12.79 -30.17
N ASN A 842 47.57 -13.29 -30.53
CA ASN A 842 47.40 -14.28 -31.59
C ASN A 842 47.85 -13.72 -32.95
N GLN A 843 47.51 -12.47 -33.28
CA GLN A 843 47.96 -11.80 -34.50
C GLN A 843 49.49 -11.67 -34.58
N LEU A 844 50.16 -11.27 -33.49
CA LEU A 844 51.63 -11.18 -33.45
C LEU A 844 52.30 -12.55 -33.61
N ARG A 845 51.69 -13.61 -33.06
CA ARG A 845 52.20 -14.98 -33.20
C ARG A 845 52.00 -15.55 -34.60
N ILE A 846 50.89 -15.23 -35.27
CA ILE A 846 50.69 -15.55 -36.70
C ILE A 846 51.75 -14.84 -37.54
N GLY A 847 52.16 -13.63 -37.14
CA GLY A 847 53.27 -12.89 -37.75
C GLY A 847 54.68 -13.46 -37.47
N GLY A 848 54.81 -14.60 -36.78
CA GLY A 848 56.08 -15.30 -36.54
C GLY A 848 56.84 -14.89 -35.28
N MET A 849 56.30 -14.01 -34.43
CA MET A 849 56.96 -13.56 -33.19
C MET A 849 56.96 -14.66 -32.11
N ASP A 850 58.06 -14.78 -31.35
CA ASP A 850 58.14 -15.71 -30.21
C ASP A 850 57.06 -15.42 -29.18
N ARG A 851 56.54 -16.47 -28.52
CA ARG A 851 55.40 -16.36 -27.61
C ARG A 851 55.63 -15.33 -26.51
N ARG A 852 56.80 -15.34 -25.85
CA ARG A 852 57.04 -14.43 -24.71
C ARG A 852 57.25 -12.99 -25.15
N GLU A 853 57.86 -12.82 -26.31
CA GLU A 853 58.04 -11.51 -26.92
C GLU A 853 56.70 -10.92 -27.39
N ALA A 854 55.86 -11.74 -28.04
CA ALA A 854 54.51 -11.38 -28.47
C ALA A 854 53.61 -10.98 -27.29
N ILE A 855 53.65 -11.72 -26.18
CA ILE A 855 52.91 -11.37 -24.96
C ILE A 855 53.35 -10.01 -24.43
N ALA A 856 54.66 -9.78 -24.35
CA ALA A 856 55.22 -8.56 -23.77
C ALA A 856 54.92 -7.32 -24.64
N ASP A 857 55.03 -7.43 -25.96
CA ASP A 857 54.71 -6.34 -26.88
C ASP A 857 53.21 -6.08 -26.97
N ALA A 858 52.38 -7.13 -26.96
CA ALA A 858 50.94 -6.98 -26.90
C ALA A 858 50.49 -6.26 -25.62
N ALA A 859 51.02 -6.66 -24.46
CA ALA A 859 50.68 -6.06 -23.18
C ALA A 859 51.04 -4.57 -23.14
N VAL A 860 52.20 -4.17 -23.65
CA VAL A 860 52.64 -2.76 -23.69
C VAL A 860 51.77 -1.93 -24.64
N THR A 861 51.47 -2.48 -25.82
CA THR A 861 50.69 -1.79 -26.85
C THR A 861 49.24 -1.59 -26.41
N ARG A 862 48.67 -2.56 -25.69
CA ARG A 862 47.29 -2.53 -25.21
C ARG A 862 47.09 -1.82 -23.86
N LEU A 863 48.15 -1.57 -23.10
CA LEU A 863 48.07 -0.94 -21.78
C LEU A 863 47.29 0.39 -21.82
N ARG A 864 47.60 1.26 -22.78
CA ARG A 864 46.96 2.58 -22.89
C ARG A 864 45.47 2.46 -23.23
N PRO A 865 45.06 1.78 -24.32
CA PRO A 865 43.64 1.66 -24.62
C PRO A 865 42.83 0.91 -23.55
N ILE A 866 43.37 -0.15 -22.94
CA ILE A 866 42.69 -0.87 -21.85
C ILE A 866 42.45 0.03 -20.63
N LEU A 867 43.44 0.87 -20.26
CA LEU A 867 43.26 1.84 -19.17
C LEU A 867 42.29 2.96 -19.54
N MET A 868 42.31 3.41 -20.80
CA MET A 868 41.40 4.45 -21.27
C MET A 868 39.94 3.99 -21.18
N THR A 869 39.60 2.81 -21.72
CA THR A 869 38.22 2.27 -21.64
C THR A 869 37.81 2.07 -20.18
N SER A 870 38.64 1.40 -19.39
CA SER A 870 38.32 1.10 -17.99
C SER A 870 38.12 2.36 -17.13
N ILE A 871 39.00 3.36 -17.25
CA ILE A 871 38.86 4.61 -16.48
C ILE A 871 37.63 5.39 -16.95
N THR A 872 37.32 5.38 -18.24
CA THR A 872 36.13 6.02 -18.81
C THR A 872 34.86 5.41 -18.22
N THR A 873 34.76 4.08 -18.21
CA THR A 873 33.62 3.38 -17.59
C THR A 873 33.55 3.63 -16.08
N ILE A 874 34.68 3.56 -15.37
CA ILE A 874 34.74 3.83 -13.91
C ILE A 874 34.27 5.25 -13.59
N LEU A 875 34.75 6.26 -14.33
CA LEU A 875 34.34 7.65 -14.14
C LEU A 875 32.91 7.92 -14.60
N GLY A 876 32.39 7.15 -15.57
CA GLY A 876 30.98 7.20 -15.94
C GLY A 876 30.07 6.75 -14.81
N LEU A 877 30.51 5.77 -14.01
CA LEU A 877 29.75 5.20 -12.89
C LEU A 877 29.98 5.92 -11.55
N ILE A 878 31.05 6.72 -11.41
CA ILE A 878 31.45 7.31 -10.12
C ILE A 878 30.36 8.19 -9.51
N VAL A 879 29.60 8.90 -10.33
CA VAL A 879 28.54 9.81 -9.87
C VAL A 879 27.39 9.01 -9.24
N MET A 880 27.03 7.89 -9.86
CA MET A 880 26.03 6.97 -9.30
C MET A 880 26.55 6.28 -8.04
N ALA A 881 27.84 5.93 -8.00
CA ALA A 881 28.45 5.27 -6.84
C ALA A 881 28.61 6.19 -5.62
N LEU A 882 28.60 7.51 -5.80
CA LEU A 882 28.69 8.46 -4.68
C LEU A 882 27.36 8.59 -3.90
N GLY A 883 26.24 8.11 -4.45
CA GLY A 883 24.98 7.97 -3.70
C GLY A 883 24.46 9.24 -3.05
N GLN A 884 24.80 10.43 -3.57
CA GLN A 884 24.53 11.70 -2.89
C GLN A 884 23.06 12.12 -2.92
N SER A 885 22.26 11.53 -3.81
CA SER A 885 20.81 11.71 -3.81
C SER A 885 20.10 10.39 -3.53
N GLU A 886 18.91 10.50 -2.94
CA GLU A 886 17.98 9.40 -2.66
C GLU A 886 17.74 8.53 -3.90
N ALA A 887 17.68 9.18 -5.06
CA ALA A 887 17.55 8.51 -6.34
C ALA A 887 18.69 7.54 -6.69
N THR A 888 19.89 7.85 -6.21
CA THR A 888 21.11 7.10 -6.55
C THR A 888 21.48 6.07 -5.49
N SER A 889 20.94 6.15 -4.27
CA SER A 889 21.21 5.18 -3.19
C SER A 889 20.75 3.78 -3.56
N LEU A 890 19.59 3.65 -4.21
CA LEU A 890 19.07 2.36 -4.67
C LEU A 890 20.06 1.69 -5.64
N ILE A 891 20.59 2.41 -6.63
CA ILE A 891 21.48 1.84 -7.67
C ILE A 891 22.97 1.87 -7.26
N GLN A 892 23.32 2.54 -6.16
CA GLN A 892 24.69 2.68 -5.69
C GLN A 892 25.43 1.34 -5.54
N PRO A 893 24.85 0.27 -4.94
CA PRO A 893 25.52 -1.02 -4.80
C PRO A 893 25.93 -1.63 -6.14
N LEU A 894 25.10 -1.45 -7.18
CA LEU A 894 25.40 -1.90 -8.54
C LEU A 894 26.61 -1.15 -9.11
N ALA A 895 26.63 0.19 -8.98
CA ALA A 895 27.72 1.03 -9.48
C ALA A 895 29.04 0.78 -8.73
N VAL A 896 29.00 0.69 -7.39
CA VAL A 896 30.15 0.40 -6.53
C VAL A 896 30.77 -0.96 -6.89
N THR A 897 29.93 -1.98 -7.07
CA THR A 897 30.38 -3.32 -7.45
C THR A 897 31.07 -3.30 -8.82
N CYS A 898 30.47 -2.62 -9.80
CA CYS A 898 31.06 -2.48 -11.14
C CYS A 898 32.39 -1.72 -11.11
N ILE A 899 32.48 -0.61 -10.37
CA ILE A 899 33.72 0.18 -10.26
C ILE A 899 34.83 -0.64 -9.61
N GLY A 900 34.54 -1.28 -8.46
CA GLY A 900 35.50 -2.14 -7.76
C GLY A 900 35.99 -3.27 -8.62
N GLY A 901 35.05 -3.97 -9.28
CA GLY A 901 35.33 -5.05 -10.19
C GLY A 901 36.20 -4.62 -11.37
N LEU A 902 35.85 -3.52 -12.05
CA LEU A 902 36.64 -3.02 -13.17
C LEU A 902 38.02 -2.53 -12.74
N LEU A 903 38.13 -1.80 -11.63
CA LEU A 903 39.42 -1.27 -11.17
C LEU A 903 40.40 -2.40 -10.86
N TYR A 904 39.96 -3.41 -10.12
CA TYR A 904 40.80 -4.56 -9.78
C TYR A 904 41.01 -5.47 -10.98
N ALA A 905 39.95 -5.78 -11.74
CA ALA A 905 40.06 -6.71 -12.86
C ALA A 905 40.85 -6.14 -14.03
N THR A 906 40.81 -4.84 -14.30
CA THR A 906 41.65 -4.23 -15.34
C THR A 906 43.12 -4.36 -14.98
N LEU A 907 43.49 -4.12 -13.72
CA LEU A 907 44.84 -4.36 -13.23
C LEU A 907 45.21 -5.83 -13.39
N MET A 908 44.34 -6.75 -12.95
CA MET A 908 44.60 -8.17 -13.01
C MET A 908 44.62 -8.73 -14.44
N THR A 909 43.79 -8.25 -15.34
CA THR A 909 43.74 -8.66 -16.76
C THR A 909 45.06 -8.39 -17.45
N LEU A 910 45.67 -7.24 -17.17
CA LEU A 910 46.97 -6.84 -17.71
C LEU A 910 48.13 -7.75 -17.28
N TYR A 911 48.03 -8.45 -16.14
CA TYR A 911 49.07 -9.36 -15.63
C TYR A 911 48.72 -10.84 -15.80
N ILE A 912 47.49 -11.23 -15.46
CA ILE A 912 47.05 -12.62 -15.38
C ILE A 912 46.72 -13.20 -16.75
N VAL A 913 46.14 -12.44 -17.68
CA VAL A 913 45.90 -12.94 -19.05
C VAL A 913 47.21 -13.33 -19.75
N PRO A 914 48.29 -12.51 -19.72
CA PRO A 914 49.63 -12.91 -20.14
C PRO A 914 50.16 -14.21 -19.51
N VAL A 915 50.02 -14.35 -18.19
CA VAL A 915 50.48 -15.51 -17.42
C VAL A 915 49.73 -16.78 -17.84
N MET A 916 48.40 -16.68 -17.96
CA MET A 916 47.53 -17.78 -18.37
C MET A 916 47.76 -18.16 -19.83
N TYR A 917 48.01 -17.18 -20.70
CA TYR A 917 48.37 -17.43 -22.09
C TYR A 917 49.71 -18.19 -22.19
N ASP A 918 50.77 -17.76 -21.49
CA ASP A 918 52.06 -18.49 -21.49
C ASP A 918 51.93 -19.91 -20.92
N ALA A 919 51.07 -20.11 -19.92
CA ALA A 919 50.83 -21.41 -19.29
C ALA A 919 50.09 -22.40 -20.21
N LEU A 920 49.04 -21.96 -20.91
CA LEU A 920 48.13 -22.82 -21.68
C LEU A 920 48.45 -22.89 -23.19
N SER A 921 49.04 -21.83 -23.76
CA SER A 921 49.37 -21.71 -25.18
C SER A 921 50.78 -22.22 -25.49
N LYS A 922 51.00 -23.54 -25.39
CA LYS A 922 52.31 -24.19 -25.68
C LYS A 922 52.49 -24.66 -27.13
N LYS A 923 51.55 -24.37 -28.03
CA LYS A 923 51.66 -24.78 -29.45
C LYS A 923 52.89 -24.14 -30.09
N ALA A 924 53.76 -24.97 -30.66
CA ALA A 924 54.91 -24.54 -31.47
C ALA A 924 54.42 -23.80 -32.73
N LEU A 925 55.22 -22.86 -33.23
CA LEU A 925 54.98 -22.14 -34.49
C LEU A 925 54.74 -23.15 -35.62
N TYR A 926 53.79 -22.86 -36.52
CA TYR A 926 53.69 -23.57 -37.80
C TYR A 926 55.00 -23.26 -38.54
N HIS A 927 55.84 -24.28 -38.72
CA HIS A 927 57.05 -24.17 -39.52
C HIS A 927 56.57 -24.07 -40.97
N VAL A 928 56.71 -22.89 -41.57
CA VAL A 928 56.54 -22.74 -43.01
C VAL A 928 57.80 -23.36 -43.62
N ASP A 929 57.71 -24.60 -44.10
CA ASP A 929 58.78 -25.21 -44.87
C ASP A 929 58.93 -24.42 -46.19
N GLU A 930 60.15 -24.34 -46.74
CA GLU A 930 60.43 -23.64 -48.01
C GLU A 930 59.53 -24.11 -49.17
N ALA A 931 58.92 -25.30 -49.07
CA ALA A 931 57.95 -25.82 -50.03
C ALA A 931 56.62 -25.03 -50.08
N ASP A 932 56.22 -24.35 -49.00
CA ASP A 932 55.00 -23.52 -48.95
C ASP A 932 55.22 -22.12 -49.57
N LEU A 933 56.47 -21.77 -49.90
CA LEU A 933 56.87 -20.50 -50.53
C LEU A 933 56.99 -20.59 -52.06
N GLU A 934 56.74 -21.75 -52.68
CA GLU A 934 56.65 -21.83 -54.13
C GLU A 934 55.39 -21.12 -54.63
N LEU A 935 55.58 -19.87 -55.06
CA LEU A 935 54.60 -19.10 -55.83
C LEU A 935 54.18 -19.93 -57.06
N SER A 936 52.96 -20.47 -57.01
CA SER A 936 52.25 -20.93 -58.19
C SER A 936 52.07 -19.75 -59.15
N GLU A 937 52.96 -19.62 -60.14
CA GLU A 937 52.68 -18.86 -61.35
C GLU A 937 51.49 -19.53 -62.07
N LYS A 938 50.28 -19.02 -61.84
CA LYS A 938 49.13 -19.17 -62.73
C LYS A 938 48.14 -18.03 -62.57
#